data_AF-A0A3D9S7N1-F1
#
_entry.id   AF-A0A3D9S7N1-F1
#
_cell.length_a   1.000
_cell.length_b   1.000
_cell.length_c   1.000
_cell.angle_alpha   90.00
_cell.angle_beta   90.00
_cell.angle_gamma   90.00
#
_symmetry.space_group_name_H-M   'P 1'
#
loop_
_entity.id
_entity.type
_entity.pdbx_description
1 polymer ?
#
loop_
_entity_poly.entity_id
_entity_poly.type
_entity_poly.pdbx_seq_one_letter_code
_entity_poly.pdbx_strand_id
1 'polypeptide(L)'
;MRQIAKSIVVALCAFVVCMSLLPGFAAAEATYKTYTGDFQRTPDAYEPAGSIEKAGDTEFATPSDIFIDGSDTLYIADTDNSRIVVMTRGGELIRTIGEDVLDAPSGVFAGENGDVYVADSGLEQVLHFSKEGKVLQTLGRPETPLYGKSTPYKPMKVTVDKRGNVYIISEGTTNGVIQMSPEGDFMGFFGTNDSKPSAKLVLQRFFFTKKQIEKLFKNVPNTPTNVAIDALGLVYTITQGDKDQPIKRLNISGYNLIPGTFWDPSYTDISVSAAGNIFAVGQRGYFYEFDSEGHLLFVSGSPDDGKSREGLLLNGAGIATDSKGYVYITDVGRNSIQVYEPTEFVELVHHALDLYKDGLYVKSQAPWNLVEQRNSLFVLAHRGLGDAYIKQELYAKAMAEYKQAKDVSGYSNAFWEIRNRWLQHNLLTVVLIIIGLMVLRSLLRWLHRRTGILAPAVRVKKAIMNVRLIRELLYIGRFIKHPLDGLYGLREEGRTSAISAALLYALLIVEYLFTLYCTGFIFDQADASTINLTKELAMLIAPLALWIVSNYLVSTITDGEGKFSQVYQGTIYAFAPYLIFHPIVVIASNVLTLNDAFLFSFSNAIITAWCAVLLFLMVKEVHDYTVRETLRNLFITLFTMLITSLVLFIVYVILHQVYDFADSVIQEMITRAEQ
;
A
#
# COMPACT_ATOMS: atom_id res chain seq x y z
N MET A 1 51.76 25.97 38.42
CA MET A 1 50.84 24.89 38.00
C MET A 1 49.57 24.76 38.86
N ARG A 2 49.65 24.65 40.20
CA ARG A 2 48.43 24.52 41.06
C ARG A 2 47.43 25.68 41.00
N GLN A 3 47.88 26.93 40.81
CA GLN A 3 46.97 28.08 40.66
C GLN A 3 46.22 28.08 39.33
N ILE A 4 46.90 27.72 38.23
CA ILE A 4 46.29 27.63 36.89
C ILE A 4 45.23 26.52 36.85
N ALA A 5 45.49 25.37 37.49
CA ALA A 5 44.51 24.30 37.60
C ALA A 5 43.25 24.71 38.38
N LYS A 6 43.37 25.50 39.46
CA LYS A 6 42.21 26.02 40.19
C LYS A 6 41.41 27.02 39.36
N SER A 7 42.07 27.91 38.62
CA SER A 7 41.39 28.86 37.72
C SER A 7 40.66 28.16 36.59
N ILE A 8 41.22 27.08 36.04
CA ILE A 8 40.57 26.26 35.00
C ILE A 8 39.35 25.53 35.58
N VAL A 9 39.45 24.95 36.78
CA VAL A 9 38.31 24.26 37.43
C VAL A 9 37.19 25.25 37.77
N VAL A 10 37.52 26.44 38.27
CA VAL A 10 36.51 27.48 38.54
C VAL A 10 35.87 27.98 37.24
N ALA A 11 36.63 28.16 36.17
CA ALA A 11 36.10 28.52 34.86
C ALA A 11 35.20 27.41 34.26
N LEU A 12 35.57 26.14 34.44
CA LEU A 12 34.75 24.99 34.01
C LEU A 12 33.46 24.89 34.81
N CYS A 13 33.52 25.08 36.13
CA CYS A 13 32.32 25.11 36.98
C CYS A 13 31.42 26.30 36.63
N ALA A 14 31.99 27.48 36.38
CA ALA A 14 31.22 28.66 35.94
C ALA A 14 30.59 28.45 34.55
N PHE A 15 31.29 27.76 33.63
CA PHE A 15 30.77 27.41 32.31
C PHE A 15 29.64 26.38 32.39
N VAL A 16 29.77 25.35 33.24
CA VAL A 16 28.71 24.35 33.48
C VAL A 16 27.49 25.00 34.15
N VAL A 17 27.69 25.92 35.11
CA VAL A 17 26.59 26.68 35.73
C VAL A 17 25.91 27.61 34.72
N CYS A 18 26.66 28.28 33.84
CA CYS A 18 26.08 29.09 32.75
C CYS A 18 25.31 28.24 31.73
N MET A 19 25.77 27.03 31.39
CA MET A 19 25.05 26.10 30.52
C MET A 19 23.75 25.58 31.17
N SER A 20 23.73 25.40 32.49
CA SER A 20 22.50 25.03 33.22
C SER A 20 21.49 26.18 33.43
N LEU A 21 21.89 27.42 33.14
CA LEU A 21 21.06 28.62 33.24
C LEU A 21 20.52 29.08 31.87
N LEU A 22 20.88 28.40 30.78
CA LEU A 22 20.19 28.60 29.51
C LEU A 22 18.77 28.07 29.66
N PRO A 23 17.72 28.89 29.46
CA PRO A 23 16.38 28.35 29.36
C PRO A 23 16.40 27.33 28.23
N GLY A 24 16.17 26.06 28.57
CA GLY A 24 15.87 25.08 27.56
C GLY A 24 14.69 25.61 26.78
N PHE A 25 14.85 25.84 25.49
CA PHE A 25 13.72 26.01 24.59
C PHE A 25 12.99 24.66 24.59
N ALA A 26 12.12 24.48 25.58
CA ALA A 26 11.06 23.49 25.49
C ALA A 26 10.12 24.04 24.42
N ALA A 27 10.38 23.69 23.16
CA ALA A 27 9.33 23.72 22.17
C ALA A 27 8.18 22.89 22.75
N ALA A 28 7.02 23.50 22.92
CA ALA A 28 5.82 22.77 23.32
C ALA A 28 5.67 21.60 22.34
N GLU A 29 5.71 20.37 22.85
CA GLU A 29 5.50 19.20 22.00
C GLU A 29 4.10 19.32 21.39
N ALA A 30 4.01 19.24 20.06
CA ALA A 30 2.74 19.34 19.33
C ALA A 30 1.72 18.36 19.91
N THR A 31 0.45 18.77 19.99
CA THR A 31 -0.62 17.99 20.64
C THR A 31 -0.77 16.60 20.01
N TYR A 32 -0.55 16.51 18.70
CA TYR A 32 -0.49 15.26 17.95
C TYR A 32 0.63 15.33 16.91
N LYS A 33 0.82 14.24 16.15
CA LYS A 33 1.81 14.14 15.07
C LYS A 33 1.11 13.87 13.76
N THR A 34 1.57 14.50 12.69
CA THR A 34 1.07 14.24 11.34
C THR A 34 1.90 13.17 10.62
N TYR A 35 1.22 12.32 9.84
CA TYR A 35 1.83 11.28 9.02
C TYR A 35 1.39 11.41 7.55
N THR A 36 2.17 10.80 6.66
CA THR A 36 1.88 10.74 5.22
C THR A 36 2.26 9.36 4.67
N GLY A 37 1.74 9.01 3.48
CA GLY A 37 2.11 7.78 2.77
C GLY A 37 2.12 6.58 3.70
N ASP A 38 3.19 5.77 3.69
CA ASP A 38 3.46 4.59 4.53
C ASP A 38 3.63 4.89 6.06
N PHE A 39 2.78 5.72 6.67
CA PHE A 39 2.86 6.18 8.07
C PHE A 39 4.20 6.84 8.41
N GLN A 40 4.79 7.54 7.44
CA GLN A 40 6.01 8.30 7.66
C GLN A 40 5.67 9.62 8.34
N ARG A 41 6.43 9.97 9.37
CA ARG A 41 6.23 11.23 10.09
C ARG A 41 6.61 12.41 9.19
N THR A 42 5.78 13.45 9.21
CA THR A 42 5.99 14.71 8.48
C THR A 42 5.90 15.89 9.46
N PRO A 43 6.36 17.10 9.10
CA PRO A 43 5.94 18.31 9.80
C PRO A 43 4.41 18.36 9.90
N ASP A 44 3.90 18.94 10.98
CA ASP A 44 2.47 18.95 11.25
C ASP A 44 1.74 19.76 10.17
N ALA A 45 0.75 19.14 9.52
CA ALA A 45 0.00 19.77 8.45
C ALA A 45 -1.02 20.78 9.00
N TYR A 46 -1.57 20.48 10.17
CA TYR A 46 -2.56 21.29 10.83
C TYR A 46 -2.20 21.47 12.31
N GLU A 47 -2.54 22.64 12.86
CA GLU A 47 -2.38 22.94 14.29
C GLU A 47 -3.75 23.23 14.92
N PRO A 48 -3.97 22.87 16.20
CA PRO A 48 -5.22 23.21 16.88
C PRO A 48 -5.36 24.74 17.01
N ALA A 49 -6.46 25.29 16.49
CA ALA A 49 -6.78 26.71 16.56
C ALA A 49 -7.80 27.05 17.68
N GLY A 50 -8.41 26.02 18.27
CA GLY A 50 -9.33 26.14 19.41
C GLY A 50 -10.54 25.21 19.29
N SER A 51 -11.45 25.29 20.25
CA SER A 51 -12.73 24.58 20.26
C SER A 51 -13.92 25.54 20.42
N ILE A 52 -15.04 25.21 19.77
CA ILE A 52 -16.31 25.92 19.89
C ILE A 52 -17.29 24.99 20.61
N GLU A 53 -17.68 25.35 21.83
CA GLU A 53 -18.53 24.51 22.71
C GLU A 53 -19.99 25.01 22.79
N LYS A 54 -20.23 26.24 22.33
CA LYS A 54 -21.53 26.90 22.42
C LYS A 54 -21.83 27.76 21.21
N ALA A 55 -23.12 27.96 20.97
CA ALA A 55 -23.65 28.88 19.98
C ALA A 55 -24.43 29.99 20.69
N GLY A 56 -23.86 31.20 20.73
CA GLY A 56 -24.37 32.28 21.58
C GLY A 56 -24.26 31.91 23.06
N ASP A 57 -25.41 31.77 23.73
CA ASP A 57 -25.51 31.44 25.16
C ASP A 57 -25.86 29.96 25.44
N THR A 58 -26.05 29.13 24.40
CA THR A 58 -26.43 27.72 24.56
C THR A 58 -25.32 26.78 24.13
N GLU A 59 -24.97 25.83 24.98
CA GLU A 59 -24.02 24.75 24.68
C GLU A 59 -24.58 23.79 23.62
N PHE A 60 -23.68 23.19 22.83
CA PHE A 60 -24.09 22.13 21.90
C PHE A 60 -24.48 20.86 22.66
N ALA A 61 -25.34 20.05 22.04
CA ALA A 61 -25.72 18.73 22.52
C ALA A 61 -25.74 17.76 21.32
N THR A 62 -24.73 16.88 21.27
CA THR A 62 -24.54 15.90 20.19
C THR A 62 -24.48 16.55 18.79
N PRO A 63 -23.50 17.44 18.52
CA PRO A 63 -23.32 18.07 17.21
C PRO A 63 -22.95 17.00 16.16
N SER A 64 -23.95 16.46 15.47
CA SER A 64 -23.78 15.22 14.68
C SER A 64 -23.28 15.46 13.27
N ASP A 65 -23.44 16.67 12.75
CA ASP A 65 -23.00 17.04 11.40
C ASP A 65 -22.65 18.53 11.29
N ILE A 66 -21.79 18.85 10.33
CA ILE A 66 -21.40 20.22 9.99
C ILE A 66 -21.29 20.40 8.48
N PHE A 67 -21.76 21.54 8.00
CA PHE A 67 -21.61 21.97 6.62
C PHE A 67 -21.14 23.43 6.58
N ILE A 68 -20.23 23.76 5.65
CA ILE A 68 -19.75 25.13 5.42
C ILE A 68 -20.11 25.53 4.00
N ASP A 69 -20.83 26.65 3.85
CA ASP A 69 -21.17 27.18 2.53
C ASP A 69 -20.03 28.00 1.90
N GLY A 70 -20.20 28.39 0.63
CA GLY A 70 -19.20 29.18 -0.10
C GLY A 70 -18.97 30.60 0.45
N SER A 71 -19.71 31.04 1.46
CA SER A 71 -19.50 32.30 2.19
C SER A 71 -18.82 32.09 3.56
N ASP A 72 -18.26 30.90 3.80
CA ASP A 72 -17.67 30.47 5.08
C ASP A 72 -18.67 30.55 6.27
N THR A 73 -19.97 30.34 6.00
CA THR A 73 -20.99 30.23 7.04
C THR A 73 -21.12 28.76 7.46
N LEU A 74 -21.06 28.52 8.77
CA LEU A 74 -21.14 27.18 9.36
C LEU A 74 -22.60 26.85 9.70
N TYR A 75 -23.04 25.66 9.30
CA TYR A 75 -24.34 25.07 9.62
C TYR A 75 -24.09 23.78 10.40
N ILE A 76 -24.64 23.68 11.62
CA ILE A 76 -24.38 22.56 12.53
C ILE A 76 -25.70 21.90 12.89
N ALA A 77 -25.76 20.58 12.75
CA ALA A 77 -26.87 19.77 13.25
C ALA A 77 -26.66 19.51 14.76
N ASP A 78 -27.37 20.28 15.59
CA ASP A 78 -27.31 20.22 17.05
C ASP A 78 -28.42 19.27 17.56
N THR A 79 -28.17 17.97 17.40
CA THR A 79 -29.18 16.91 17.38
C THR A 79 -30.06 16.88 18.62
N ASP A 80 -29.45 16.84 19.82
CA ASP A 80 -30.20 16.69 21.07
C ASP A 80 -30.86 18.00 21.53
N ASN A 81 -30.50 19.12 20.88
CA ASN A 81 -31.17 20.40 21.03
C ASN A 81 -32.22 20.65 19.92
N SER A 82 -32.47 19.67 19.04
CA SER A 82 -33.51 19.70 18.01
C SER A 82 -33.47 20.96 17.12
N ARG A 83 -32.27 21.39 16.71
CA ARG A 83 -32.09 22.61 15.90
C ARG A 83 -30.91 22.52 14.95
N ILE A 84 -30.92 23.36 13.92
CA ILE A 84 -29.73 23.70 13.14
C ILE A 84 -29.19 25.05 13.59
N VAL A 85 -27.92 25.09 13.97
CA VAL A 85 -27.23 26.31 14.34
C VAL A 85 -26.50 26.88 13.12
N VAL A 86 -26.70 28.17 12.84
CA VAL A 86 -26.01 28.89 11.76
C VAL A 86 -25.12 29.97 12.37
N MET A 87 -23.82 29.92 12.09
CA MET A 87 -22.84 30.83 12.71
C MET A 87 -21.73 31.27 11.76
N THR A 88 -21.04 32.35 12.15
CA THR A 88 -19.83 32.79 11.45
C THR A 88 -18.65 31.88 11.78
N ARG A 89 -17.60 31.97 10.95
CA ARG A 89 -16.30 31.32 11.22
C ARG A 89 -15.72 31.65 12.60
N GLY A 90 -16.00 32.84 13.14
CA GLY A 90 -15.57 33.27 14.48
C GLY A 90 -16.38 32.69 15.63
N GLY A 91 -17.38 31.85 15.36
CA GLY A 91 -18.28 31.28 16.36
C GLY A 91 -19.44 32.20 16.75
N GLU A 92 -19.66 33.32 16.04
CA GLU A 92 -20.77 34.22 16.34
C GLU A 92 -22.08 33.66 15.75
N LEU A 93 -23.09 33.48 16.60
CA LEU A 93 -24.40 32.99 16.20
C LEU A 93 -25.08 33.99 15.24
N ILE A 94 -25.48 33.51 14.06
CA ILE A 94 -26.25 34.28 13.08
C ILE A 94 -27.75 34.04 13.30
N ARG A 95 -28.17 32.77 13.35
CA ARG A 95 -29.56 32.33 13.58
C ARG A 95 -29.64 30.84 13.91
N THR A 96 -30.80 30.40 14.38
CA THR A 96 -31.18 28.98 14.50
C THR A 96 -32.31 28.67 13.51
N ILE A 97 -32.35 27.43 13.02
CA ILE A 97 -33.38 26.95 12.10
C ILE A 97 -34.01 25.68 12.68
N GLY A 98 -35.34 25.59 12.57
CA GLY A 98 -36.08 24.37 12.90
C GLY A 98 -36.35 24.15 14.39
N GLU A 99 -36.13 25.15 15.25
CA GLU A 99 -36.61 25.12 16.64
C GLU A 99 -38.13 24.83 16.66
N ASP A 100 -38.55 23.92 17.54
CA ASP A 100 -39.92 23.39 17.66
C ASP A 100 -40.47 22.66 16.42
N VAL A 101 -39.67 22.49 15.36
CA VAL A 101 -40.06 21.80 14.12
C VAL A 101 -39.29 20.50 13.95
N LEU A 102 -38.00 20.49 14.28
CA LEU A 102 -37.11 19.33 14.21
C LEU A 102 -37.23 18.48 15.48
N ASP A 103 -36.84 17.20 15.39
CA ASP A 103 -36.78 16.27 16.53
C ASP A 103 -35.35 15.80 16.77
N ALA A 104 -34.74 15.10 15.81
CA ALA A 104 -33.36 14.63 15.88
C ALA A 104 -32.62 14.89 14.55
N PRO A 105 -32.29 16.16 14.24
CA PRO A 105 -31.59 16.53 13.02
C PRO A 105 -30.18 15.95 13.04
N SER A 106 -29.87 15.11 12.06
CA SER A 106 -28.65 14.29 12.04
C SER A 106 -27.70 14.61 10.89
N GLY A 107 -28.20 15.29 9.85
CA GLY A 107 -27.38 15.76 8.74
C GLY A 107 -27.89 17.08 8.18
N VAL A 108 -26.99 17.93 7.69
CA VAL A 108 -27.32 19.27 7.19
C VAL A 108 -26.57 19.60 5.90
N PHE A 109 -27.26 20.27 4.98
CA PHE A 109 -26.68 20.77 3.73
C PHE A 109 -27.28 22.13 3.38
N ALA A 110 -26.44 23.11 3.02
CA ALA A 110 -26.91 24.42 2.54
C ALA A 110 -26.59 24.58 1.05
N GLY A 111 -27.61 24.86 0.24
CA GLY A 111 -27.46 25.10 -1.19
C GLY A 111 -26.96 26.50 -1.51
N GLU A 112 -26.49 26.74 -2.74
CA GLU A 112 -25.97 28.04 -3.19
C GLU A 112 -26.99 29.20 -3.05
N ASN A 113 -28.29 28.89 -3.09
CA ASN A 113 -29.36 29.87 -2.91
C ASN A 113 -29.62 30.25 -1.44
N GLY A 114 -28.93 29.62 -0.49
CA GLY A 114 -29.12 29.79 0.95
C GLY A 114 -30.21 28.92 1.57
N ASP A 115 -30.86 28.07 0.76
CA ASP A 115 -31.79 27.04 1.24
C ASP A 115 -31.05 25.95 2.02
N VAL A 116 -31.70 25.41 3.05
CA VAL A 116 -31.11 24.43 3.97
C VAL A 116 -31.91 23.15 3.95
N TYR A 117 -31.25 22.03 3.71
CA TYR A 117 -31.82 20.69 3.76
C TYR A 117 -31.33 19.99 5.02
N VAL A 118 -32.26 19.40 5.76
CA VAL A 118 -31.99 18.76 7.05
C VAL A 118 -32.51 17.33 7.03
N ALA A 119 -31.61 16.36 7.24
CA ALA A 119 -31.98 14.97 7.46
C ALA A 119 -32.36 14.78 8.94
N ASP A 120 -33.64 14.60 9.21
CA ASP A 120 -34.15 14.38 10.56
C ASP A 120 -34.48 12.90 10.78
N SER A 121 -33.69 12.28 11.66
CA SER A 121 -33.78 10.86 11.96
C SER A 121 -34.89 10.52 12.96
N GLY A 122 -35.36 11.51 13.73
CA GLY A 122 -36.46 11.38 14.69
C GLY A 122 -37.82 11.51 14.00
N LEU A 123 -37.91 12.46 13.05
CA LEU A 123 -39.10 12.65 12.21
C LEU A 123 -39.20 11.68 11.03
N GLU A 124 -38.14 10.91 10.74
CA GLU A 124 -38.04 10.02 9.57
C GLU A 124 -38.28 10.78 8.25
N GLN A 125 -37.77 12.01 8.15
CA GLN A 125 -38.03 12.93 7.04
C GLN A 125 -36.81 13.81 6.73
N VAL A 126 -36.69 14.25 5.48
CA VAL A 126 -35.80 15.36 5.12
C VAL A 126 -36.63 16.62 4.98
N LEU A 127 -36.27 17.67 5.72
CA LEU A 127 -36.94 18.98 5.66
C LEU A 127 -36.11 19.96 4.83
N HIS A 128 -36.75 20.64 3.90
CA HIS A 128 -36.16 21.72 3.10
C HIS A 128 -36.67 23.06 3.61
N PHE A 129 -35.75 23.89 4.10
CA PHE A 129 -35.99 25.21 4.62
C PHE A 129 -35.49 26.27 3.65
N SER A 130 -36.22 27.39 3.60
CA SER A 130 -35.71 28.64 3.03
C SER A 130 -34.55 29.20 3.86
N LYS A 131 -33.80 30.13 3.28
CA LYS A 131 -32.76 30.90 3.98
C LYS A 131 -33.24 31.54 5.29
N GLU A 132 -34.50 31.97 5.34
CA GLU A 132 -35.14 32.58 6.51
C GLU A 132 -35.66 31.55 7.53
N GLY A 133 -35.46 30.25 7.30
CA GLY A 133 -35.84 29.18 8.22
C GLY A 133 -37.29 28.72 8.13
N LYS A 134 -38.03 29.10 7.07
CA LYS A 134 -39.39 28.57 6.82
C LYS A 134 -39.32 27.25 6.06
N VAL A 135 -40.10 26.25 6.49
CA VAL A 135 -40.25 24.98 5.77
C VAL A 135 -40.89 25.23 4.40
N LEU A 136 -40.19 24.82 3.34
CA LEU A 136 -40.63 24.88 1.95
C LEU A 136 -41.22 23.54 1.51
N GLN A 137 -40.58 22.43 1.90
CA GLN A 137 -40.94 21.08 1.48
C GLN A 137 -40.51 20.05 2.52
N THR A 138 -41.19 18.91 2.52
CA THR A 138 -40.87 17.74 3.36
C THR A 138 -40.79 16.50 2.48
N LEU A 139 -39.69 15.75 2.61
CA LEU A 139 -39.41 14.55 1.83
C LEU A 139 -39.46 13.32 2.76
N GLY A 140 -40.62 12.65 2.76
CA GLY A 140 -40.85 11.43 3.53
C GLY A 140 -40.52 10.15 2.77
N ARG A 141 -40.80 9.02 3.41
CA ARG A 141 -40.60 7.68 2.82
C ARG A 141 -41.35 7.53 1.49
N PRO A 142 -40.68 7.14 0.39
CA PRO A 142 -41.36 6.88 -0.87
C PRO A 142 -42.40 5.75 -0.80
N GLU A 143 -43.56 5.96 -1.43
CA GLU A 143 -44.64 4.96 -1.47
C GLU A 143 -44.51 3.97 -2.64
N THR A 144 -43.61 4.25 -3.60
CA THR A 144 -43.42 3.43 -4.79
C THR A 144 -42.95 2.01 -4.44
N PRO A 145 -43.47 0.96 -5.12
CA PRO A 145 -42.99 -0.40 -4.94
C PRO A 145 -41.48 -0.57 -5.17
N LEU A 146 -40.86 0.30 -5.99
CA LEU A 146 -39.42 0.27 -6.27
C LEU A 146 -38.55 0.58 -5.05
N TYR A 147 -39.07 1.35 -4.08
CA TYR A 147 -38.36 1.65 -2.83
C TYR A 147 -38.26 0.43 -1.90
N GLY A 148 -39.26 -0.45 -1.97
CA GLY A 148 -39.38 -1.64 -1.14
C GLY A 148 -40.33 -1.44 0.04
N LYS A 149 -41.26 -2.38 0.20
CA LYS A 149 -42.36 -2.28 1.19
C LYS A 149 -41.88 -2.28 2.64
N SER A 150 -40.76 -2.95 2.92
CA SER A 150 -40.19 -3.10 4.26
C SER A 150 -38.86 -2.35 4.42
N THR A 151 -38.47 -1.53 3.44
CA THR A 151 -37.25 -0.72 3.55
C THR A 151 -37.53 0.43 4.53
N PRO A 152 -36.72 0.58 5.59
CA PRO A 152 -36.87 1.70 6.52
C PRO A 152 -36.50 3.01 5.82
N TYR A 153 -36.92 4.13 6.40
CA TYR A 153 -36.53 5.47 5.94
C TYR A 153 -36.27 6.32 7.18
N LYS A 154 -35.01 6.33 7.60
CA LYS A 154 -34.51 7.09 8.74
C LYS A 154 -33.29 7.89 8.26
N PRO A 155 -33.52 9.08 7.67
CA PRO A 155 -32.47 9.89 7.07
C PRO A 155 -31.38 10.24 8.10
N MET A 156 -30.12 10.02 7.71
CA MET A 156 -28.94 10.31 8.52
C MET A 156 -28.04 11.40 7.93
N LYS A 157 -28.00 11.50 6.59
CA LYS A 157 -27.21 12.49 5.86
C LYS A 157 -27.97 12.89 4.61
N VAL A 158 -27.85 14.17 4.22
CA VAL A 158 -28.43 14.71 2.99
C VAL A 158 -27.40 15.56 2.25
N THR A 159 -27.39 15.51 0.92
CA THR A 159 -26.68 16.46 0.07
C THR A 159 -27.50 16.72 -1.20
N VAL A 160 -27.30 17.87 -1.85
CA VAL A 160 -28.10 18.28 -3.01
C VAL A 160 -27.18 18.74 -4.14
N ASP A 161 -27.46 18.31 -5.37
CA ASP A 161 -26.71 18.76 -6.53
C ASP A 161 -27.15 20.14 -7.05
N LYS A 162 -26.39 20.70 -7.98
CA LYS A 162 -26.71 22.00 -8.63
C LYS A 162 -28.03 22.02 -9.40
N ARG A 163 -28.62 20.85 -9.67
CA ARG A 163 -29.91 20.70 -10.35
C ARG A 163 -31.06 20.52 -9.36
N GLY A 164 -30.77 20.46 -8.06
CA GLY A 164 -31.74 20.25 -6.99
C GLY A 164 -32.07 18.79 -6.70
N ASN A 165 -31.36 17.82 -7.28
CA ASN A 165 -31.57 16.41 -6.94
C ASN A 165 -31.01 16.15 -5.54
N VAL A 166 -31.81 15.48 -4.72
CA VAL A 166 -31.52 15.24 -3.30
C VAL A 166 -30.99 13.82 -3.13
N TYR A 167 -29.85 13.68 -2.46
CA TYR A 167 -29.18 12.42 -2.17
C TYR A 167 -29.20 12.19 -0.67
N ILE A 168 -29.76 11.06 -0.25
CA ILE A 168 -30.06 10.78 1.15
C ILE A 168 -29.44 9.43 1.55
N ILE A 169 -28.72 9.42 2.67
CA ILE A 169 -28.38 8.18 3.37
C ILE A 169 -29.43 7.94 4.43
N SER A 170 -29.95 6.71 4.49
CA SER A 170 -30.90 6.28 5.51
C SER A 170 -30.34 5.10 6.29
N GLU A 171 -30.45 5.16 7.61
CA GLU A 171 -30.16 4.02 8.48
C GLU A 171 -31.02 2.81 8.09
N GLY A 172 -30.42 1.62 8.06
CA GLY A 172 -31.11 0.36 7.75
C GLY A 172 -31.46 0.12 6.27
N THR A 173 -31.22 1.09 5.38
CA THR A 173 -31.34 0.86 3.93
C THR A 173 -30.14 0.05 3.43
N THR A 174 -30.32 -0.86 2.48
CA THR A 174 -29.21 -1.69 1.94
C THR A 174 -28.98 -1.52 0.45
N ASN A 175 -29.81 -0.69 -0.18
CA ASN A 175 -29.81 -0.48 -1.62
C ASN A 175 -28.94 0.72 -2.05
N GLY A 176 -28.13 1.32 -1.16
CA GLY A 176 -27.28 2.47 -1.47
C GLY A 176 -27.93 3.82 -1.12
N VAL A 177 -27.52 4.87 -1.83
CA VAL A 177 -27.99 6.25 -1.65
C VAL A 177 -29.39 6.41 -2.26
N ILE A 178 -30.32 7.00 -1.52
CA ILE A 178 -31.66 7.32 -1.99
C ILE A 178 -31.58 8.60 -2.82
N GLN A 179 -32.03 8.57 -4.07
CA GLN A 179 -32.08 9.74 -4.95
C GLN A 179 -33.51 10.20 -5.15
N MET A 180 -33.76 11.49 -4.91
CA MET A 180 -35.04 12.15 -5.12
C MET A 180 -34.89 13.36 -6.06
N SER A 181 -35.94 13.65 -6.81
CA SER A 181 -36.03 14.86 -7.63
C SER A 181 -36.22 16.10 -6.74
N PRO A 182 -36.01 17.33 -7.27
CA PRO A 182 -36.33 18.56 -6.56
C PRO A 182 -37.80 18.63 -6.09
N GLU A 183 -38.71 18.01 -6.83
CA GLU A 183 -40.13 17.94 -6.51
C GLU A 183 -40.47 16.90 -5.43
N GLY A 184 -39.50 16.05 -5.06
CA GLY A 184 -39.62 15.01 -4.04
C GLY A 184 -39.99 13.62 -4.58
N ASP A 185 -39.96 13.43 -5.90
CA ASP A 185 -40.22 12.13 -6.51
C ASP A 185 -39.01 11.20 -6.36
N PHE A 186 -39.24 9.95 -5.95
CA PHE A 186 -38.17 8.95 -5.86
C PHE A 186 -37.67 8.52 -7.24
N MET A 187 -36.40 8.79 -7.53
CA MET A 187 -35.76 8.47 -8.81
C MET A 187 -35.15 7.07 -8.82
N GLY A 188 -34.68 6.60 -7.67
CA GLY A 188 -34.03 5.30 -7.54
C GLY A 188 -32.98 5.27 -6.44
N PHE A 189 -32.26 4.16 -6.39
CA PHE A 189 -31.06 4.05 -5.59
C PHE A 189 -29.80 4.24 -6.44
N PHE A 190 -28.78 4.86 -5.85
CA PHE A 190 -27.52 5.19 -6.48
C PHE A 190 -26.34 4.69 -5.64
N GLY A 191 -25.22 4.30 -6.27
CA GLY A 191 -24.00 3.95 -5.55
C GLY A 191 -24.08 2.70 -4.66
N THR A 192 -24.78 1.65 -5.09
CA THR A 192 -24.83 0.37 -4.37
C THR A 192 -23.44 -0.25 -4.23
N ASN A 193 -23.14 -0.79 -3.05
CA ASN A 193 -21.92 -1.57 -2.85
C ASN A 193 -22.07 -3.01 -3.34
N ASP A 194 -21.01 -3.53 -3.94
CA ASP A 194 -20.93 -4.93 -4.36
C ASP A 194 -20.64 -5.85 -3.16
N SER A 195 -21.36 -6.97 -3.06
CA SER A 195 -21.01 -8.03 -2.12
C SER A 195 -20.20 -9.13 -2.82
N LYS A 196 -18.93 -9.28 -2.45
CA LYS A 196 -18.12 -10.42 -2.90
C LYS A 196 -18.69 -11.71 -2.28
N PRO A 197 -18.89 -12.79 -3.06
CA PRO A 197 -19.33 -14.06 -2.50
C PRO A 197 -18.25 -14.59 -1.55
N SER A 198 -18.63 -14.94 -0.33
CA SER A 198 -17.68 -15.51 0.63
C SER A 198 -17.11 -16.84 0.11
N ALA A 199 -15.87 -17.20 0.48
CA ALA A 199 -15.26 -18.47 0.10
C ALA A 199 -16.15 -19.68 0.51
N LYS A 200 -16.82 -19.56 1.66
CA LYS A 200 -17.84 -20.51 2.12
C LYS A 200 -19.01 -20.61 1.15
N LEU A 201 -19.54 -19.48 0.66
CA LEU A 201 -20.61 -19.47 -0.34
C LEU A 201 -20.15 -20.06 -1.67
N VAL A 202 -18.92 -19.78 -2.11
CA VAL A 202 -18.33 -20.39 -3.32
C VAL A 202 -18.23 -21.91 -3.16
N LEU A 203 -17.72 -22.40 -2.03
CA LEU A 203 -17.66 -23.84 -1.73
C LEU A 203 -19.06 -24.46 -1.67
N GLN A 204 -20.00 -23.82 -0.99
CA GLN A 204 -21.39 -24.29 -0.90
C GLN A 204 -22.07 -24.36 -2.26
N ARG A 205 -21.77 -23.45 -3.19
CA ARG A 205 -22.29 -23.49 -4.57
C ARG A 205 -21.87 -24.75 -5.34
N PHE A 206 -20.74 -25.37 -5.01
CA PHE A 206 -20.34 -26.64 -5.62
C PHE A 206 -21.22 -27.82 -5.15
N PHE A 207 -21.77 -27.76 -3.94
CA PHE A 207 -22.49 -28.88 -3.33
C PHE A 207 -24.01 -28.66 -3.19
N PHE A 208 -24.48 -27.41 -3.21
CA PHE A 208 -25.89 -27.06 -2.92
C PHE A 208 -26.69 -26.74 -4.18
N THR A 209 -27.98 -27.05 -4.14
CA THR A 209 -28.95 -26.71 -5.20
C THR A 209 -29.34 -25.23 -5.16
N LYS A 210 -29.83 -24.68 -6.29
CA LYS A 210 -30.29 -23.28 -6.38
C LYS A 210 -31.32 -22.91 -5.29
N LYS A 211 -32.28 -23.80 -5.00
CA LYS A 211 -33.29 -23.60 -3.95
C LYS A 211 -32.71 -23.60 -2.52
N GLN A 212 -31.62 -24.32 -2.28
CA GLN A 212 -30.91 -24.28 -0.99
C GLN A 212 -30.11 -22.98 -0.85
N ILE A 213 -29.50 -22.52 -1.95
CA ILE A 213 -28.75 -21.24 -1.98
C ILE A 213 -29.70 -20.05 -1.76
N GLU A 214 -30.91 -20.07 -2.31
CA GLU A 214 -31.91 -19.03 -2.07
C GLU A 214 -32.39 -18.94 -0.61
N LYS A 215 -32.27 -20.03 0.14
CA LYS A 215 -32.57 -20.09 1.57
C LYS A 215 -31.39 -19.73 2.47
N LEU A 216 -30.16 -19.69 1.94
CA LEU A 216 -29.02 -19.16 2.67
C LEU A 216 -29.19 -17.65 2.80
N PHE A 217 -28.85 -17.08 3.95
CA PHE A 217 -28.81 -15.63 4.14
C PHE A 217 -28.02 -15.02 2.98
N LYS A 218 -28.69 -14.20 2.16
CA LYS A 218 -28.02 -13.43 1.13
C LYS A 218 -27.04 -12.51 1.84
N ASN A 219 -25.77 -12.53 1.44
CA ASN A 219 -24.80 -11.55 1.91
C ASN A 219 -25.34 -10.17 1.54
N VAL A 220 -25.83 -9.45 2.55
CA VAL A 220 -26.25 -8.06 2.40
C VAL A 220 -24.96 -7.26 2.24
N PRO A 221 -24.81 -6.44 1.19
CA PRO A 221 -23.64 -5.58 1.06
C PRO A 221 -23.60 -4.58 2.21
N ASN A 222 -22.40 -4.12 2.57
CA ASN A 222 -22.27 -3.00 3.49
C ASN A 222 -22.96 -1.78 2.87
N THR A 223 -23.76 -1.04 3.62
CA THR A 223 -24.44 0.16 3.12
C THR A 223 -23.55 1.38 3.30
N PRO A 224 -23.55 2.32 2.33
CA PRO A 224 -23.05 3.67 2.56
C PRO A 224 -23.66 4.31 3.81
N THR A 225 -22.82 4.86 4.69
CA THR A 225 -23.18 5.55 5.93
C THR A 225 -23.13 7.06 5.79
N ASN A 226 -22.47 7.59 4.76
CA ASN A 226 -22.37 9.03 4.50
C ASN A 226 -22.36 9.33 3.00
N VAL A 227 -22.75 10.55 2.64
CA VAL A 227 -22.75 11.08 1.27
C VAL A 227 -22.32 12.55 1.27
N ALA A 228 -21.50 12.93 0.29
CA ALA A 228 -21.13 14.31 0.00
C ALA A 228 -21.12 14.56 -1.50
N ILE A 229 -21.08 15.83 -1.91
CA ILE A 229 -20.98 16.23 -3.31
C ILE A 229 -19.91 17.30 -3.47
N ASP A 230 -19.12 17.22 -4.55
CA ASP A 230 -18.13 18.25 -4.87
C ASP A 230 -18.70 19.36 -5.78
N ALA A 231 -17.91 20.41 -6.01
CA ALA A 231 -18.28 21.53 -6.86
C ALA A 231 -18.55 21.14 -8.33
N LEU A 232 -18.09 19.97 -8.78
CA LEU A 232 -18.34 19.43 -10.12
C LEU A 232 -19.62 18.57 -10.17
N GLY A 233 -20.25 18.32 -9.03
CA GLY A 233 -21.45 17.49 -8.92
C GLY A 233 -21.15 15.99 -8.85
N LEU A 234 -19.91 15.59 -8.56
CA LEU A 234 -19.59 14.18 -8.31
C LEU A 234 -19.96 13.82 -6.87
N VAL A 235 -20.64 12.68 -6.73
CA VAL A 235 -21.12 12.19 -5.44
C VAL A 235 -20.06 11.29 -4.81
N TYR A 236 -19.78 11.55 -3.54
CA TYR A 236 -18.89 10.73 -2.72
C TYR A 236 -19.71 9.98 -1.70
N THR A 237 -19.32 8.75 -1.40
CA THR A 237 -19.97 7.94 -0.37
C THR A 237 -18.94 7.34 0.56
N ILE A 238 -19.25 7.30 1.85
CA ILE A 238 -18.52 6.52 2.83
C ILE A 238 -19.30 5.26 3.15
N THR A 239 -18.61 4.13 3.27
CA THR A 239 -19.14 2.86 3.78
C THR A 239 -18.32 2.42 4.98
N GLN A 240 -18.77 2.78 6.18
CA GLN A 240 -18.07 2.42 7.40
C GLN A 240 -17.96 0.88 7.53
N GLY A 241 -16.77 0.40 7.87
CA GLY A 241 -16.44 -1.01 8.01
C GLY A 241 -16.02 -1.72 6.70
N ASP A 242 -16.13 -1.06 5.54
CA ASP A 242 -15.58 -1.60 4.29
C ASP A 242 -14.05 -1.44 4.29
N LYS A 243 -13.33 -2.56 4.12
CA LYS A 243 -11.87 -2.57 4.11
C LYS A 243 -11.28 -2.39 2.71
N ASP A 244 -12.09 -2.61 1.68
CA ASP A 244 -11.65 -2.56 0.30
C ASP A 244 -11.85 -1.17 -0.29
N GLN A 245 -13.04 -0.59 -0.12
CA GLN A 245 -13.41 0.71 -0.69
C GLN A 245 -14.30 1.52 0.27
N PRO A 246 -13.78 1.96 1.42
CA PRO A 246 -14.57 2.72 2.38
C PRO A 246 -14.99 4.09 1.86
N ILE A 247 -14.22 4.72 0.97
CA ILE A 247 -14.60 5.98 0.30
C ILE A 247 -14.69 5.71 -1.20
N LYS A 248 -15.77 6.19 -1.83
CA LYS A 248 -15.98 6.10 -3.28
C LYS A 248 -16.34 7.46 -3.84
N ARG A 249 -15.79 7.78 -5.00
CA ARG A 249 -16.25 8.88 -5.85
C ARG A 249 -17.01 8.31 -7.03
N LEU A 250 -18.30 8.53 -7.10
CA LEU A 250 -19.18 7.83 -8.02
C LEU A 250 -19.38 8.62 -9.31
N ASN A 251 -19.27 7.93 -10.45
CA ASN A 251 -19.78 8.44 -11.71
C ASN A 251 -21.30 8.23 -11.81
N ILE A 252 -21.91 8.70 -12.91
CA ILE A 252 -23.37 8.60 -13.15
C ILE A 252 -23.90 7.16 -13.10
N SER A 253 -23.05 6.16 -13.37
CA SER A 253 -23.40 4.74 -13.32
C SER A 253 -23.13 4.08 -11.95
N GLY A 254 -22.66 4.84 -10.95
CA GLY A 254 -22.33 4.33 -9.63
C GLY A 254 -20.98 3.62 -9.53
N TYR A 255 -20.10 3.76 -10.52
CA TYR A 255 -18.74 3.22 -10.45
C TYR A 255 -17.81 4.15 -9.69
N ASN A 256 -16.96 3.58 -8.84
CA ASN A 256 -15.93 4.30 -8.12
C ASN A 256 -14.80 4.76 -9.07
N LEU A 257 -14.50 6.06 -9.03
CA LEU A 257 -13.48 6.75 -9.83
C LEU A 257 -12.15 6.93 -9.10
N ILE A 258 -12.09 6.69 -7.79
CA ILE A 258 -10.86 6.81 -7.01
C ILE A 258 -10.41 5.43 -6.49
N PRO A 259 -9.28 4.89 -6.96
CA PRO A 259 -8.75 3.61 -6.51
C PRO A 259 -7.94 3.74 -5.21
N GLY A 260 -8.10 4.84 -4.47
CA GLY A 260 -7.28 5.24 -3.33
C GLY A 260 -7.05 4.13 -2.31
N THR A 261 -5.85 4.13 -1.70
CA THR A 261 -5.55 3.20 -0.60
C THR A 261 -6.05 3.83 0.69
N PHE A 262 -7.17 3.33 1.18
CA PHE A 262 -7.79 3.82 2.40
C PHE A 262 -7.45 2.91 3.57
N TRP A 263 -6.86 3.47 4.62
CA TRP A 263 -6.28 2.69 5.71
C TRP A 263 -7.20 2.54 6.91
N ASP A 264 -8.14 3.47 7.05
CA ASP A 264 -9.09 3.47 8.14
C ASP A 264 -10.46 3.02 7.62
N PRO A 265 -10.97 1.84 8.01
CA PRO A 265 -12.32 1.46 7.63
C PRO A 265 -13.39 2.23 8.44
N SER A 266 -13.00 3.06 9.41
CA SER A 266 -13.91 3.72 10.36
C SER A 266 -14.22 5.18 10.05
N TYR A 267 -14.06 5.63 8.80
CA TYR A 267 -14.49 6.97 8.39
C TYR A 267 -15.97 7.19 8.71
N THR A 268 -16.29 8.35 9.27
CA THR A 268 -17.63 8.75 9.69
C THR A 268 -18.20 9.81 8.76
N ASP A 269 -17.40 10.80 8.36
CA ASP A 269 -17.83 11.89 7.48
C ASP A 269 -16.74 12.35 6.49
N ILE A 270 -17.18 12.99 5.41
CA ILE A 270 -16.36 13.42 4.27
C ILE A 270 -16.77 14.81 3.81
N SER A 271 -15.78 15.64 3.50
CA SER A 271 -15.92 16.94 2.88
C SER A 271 -14.95 17.06 1.71
N VAL A 272 -15.28 17.89 0.73
CA VAL A 272 -14.42 18.15 -0.42
C VAL A 272 -14.20 19.66 -0.52
N SER A 273 -12.93 20.08 -0.50
CA SER A 273 -12.59 21.50 -0.59
C SER A 273 -12.85 22.05 -1.99
N ALA A 274 -12.86 23.37 -2.14
CA ALA A 274 -13.00 24.01 -3.44
C ALA A 274 -11.88 23.64 -4.44
N ALA A 275 -10.67 23.31 -3.93
CA ALA A 275 -9.54 22.83 -4.71
C ALA A 275 -9.63 21.32 -5.06
N GLY A 276 -10.69 20.63 -4.61
CA GLY A 276 -10.94 19.22 -4.86
C GLY A 276 -10.13 18.27 -3.97
N ASN A 277 -9.49 18.76 -2.90
CA ASN A 277 -8.90 17.88 -1.89
C ASN A 277 -10.03 17.27 -1.05
N ILE A 278 -9.87 16.00 -0.71
CA ILE A 278 -10.87 15.22 0.01
C ILE A 278 -10.46 15.15 1.47
N PHE A 279 -11.35 15.56 2.37
CA PHE A 279 -11.17 15.48 3.80
C PHE A 279 -12.10 14.43 4.37
N ALA A 280 -11.58 13.53 5.20
CA ALA A 280 -12.41 12.53 5.88
C ALA A 280 -12.02 12.47 7.36
N VAL A 281 -13.00 12.27 8.23
CA VAL A 281 -12.75 12.05 9.67
C VAL A 281 -13.08 10.60 10.03
N GLY A 282 -12.24 10.00 10.88
CA GLY A 282 -12.44 8.67 11.44
C GLY A 282 -12.98 8.73 12.86
N GLN A 283 -13.67 7.67 13.27
CA GLN A 283 -14.27 7.58 14.61
C GLN A 283 -13.22 7.68 15.75
N ARG A 284 -11.96 7.35 15.47
CA ARG A 284 -10.87 7.24 16.47
C ARG A 284 -10.04 8.51 16.63
N GLY A 285 -10.59 9.65 16.23
CA GLY A 285 -9.97 10.95 16.44
C GLY A 285 -8.82 11.30 15.51
N TYR A 286 -8.72 10.60 14.38
CA TYR A 286 -7.87 11.00 13.26
C TYR A 286 -8.73 11.58 12.14
N PHE A 287 -8.17 12.53 11.42
CA PHE A 287 -8.71 12.98 10.15
C PHE A 287 -7.64 12.91 9.07
N TYR A 288 -8.11 12.84 7.84
CA TYR A 288 -7.35 12.42 6.68
C TYR A 288 -7.58 13.41 5.57
N GLU A 289 -6.50 13.80 4.92
CA GLU A 289 -6.54 14.61 3.70
C GLU A 289 -6.01 13.79 2.53
N PHE A 290 -6.75 13.79 1.43
CA PHE A 290 -6.38 13.17 0.17
C PHE A 290 -6.39 14.19 -0.96
N ASP A 291 -5.59 13.94 -1.99
CA ASP A 291 -5.70 14.68 -3.24
C ASP A 291 -7.01 14.33 -3.99
N SER A 292 -7.23 15.00 -5.12
CA SER A 292 -8.40 14.77 -5.97
C SER A 292 -8.42 13.40 -6.66
N GLU A 293 -7.34 12.61 -6.58
CA GLU A 293 -7.24 11.26 -7.14
C GLU A 293 -7.40 10.17 -6.06
N GLY A 294 -7.46 10.57 -4.78
CA GLY A 294 -7.60 9.67 -3.64
C GLY A 294 -6.26 9.18 -3.08
N HIS A 295 -5.14 9.83 -3.39
CA HIS A 295 -3.87 9.57 -2.72
C HIS A 295 -3.83 10.30 -1.38
N LEU A 296 -3.42 9.57 -0.33
CA LEU A 296 -3.28 10.12 1.01
C LEU A 296 -2.16 11.18 1.05
N LEU A 297 -2.53 12.40 1.45
CA LEU A 297 -1.59 13.49 1.71
C LEU A 297 -1.19 13.49 3.18
N PHE A 298 -2.18 13.54 4.08
CA PHE A 298 -1.96 13.68 5.51
C PHE A 298 -2.91 12.84 6.36
N VAL A 299 -2.39 12.34 7.47
CA VAL A 299 -3.15 11.83 8.61
C VAL A 299 -2.79 12.69 9.81
N SER A 300 -3.78 13.40 10.34
CA SER A 300 -3.65 14.35 11.45
C SER A 300 -4.63 14.00 12.55
N GLY A 301 -4.43 14.59 13.74
CA GLY A 301 -5.20 14.30 14.94
C GLY A 301 -4.63 13.13 15.76
N SER A 302 -5.29 12.87 16.89
CA SER A 302 -5.05 11.73 17.76
C SER A 302 -6.28 11.53 18.64
N PRO A 303 -6.58 10.28 19.05
CA PRO A 303 -7.58 10.03 20.07
C PRO A 303 -7.26 10.80 21.35
N ASP A 304 -8.29 11.32 22.01
CA ASP A 304 -8.17 11.95 23.31
C ASP A 304 -7.65 10.96 24.38
N ASP A 305 -6.68 11.41 25.18
CA ASP A 305 -6.08 10.64 26.28
C ASP A 305 -6.83 10.85 27.61
N GLY A 306 -7.99 11.49 27.58
CA GLY A 306 -8.84 11.78 28.74
C GLY A 306 -8.40 13.03 29.51
N LYS A 307 -7.39 13.76 29.03
CA LYS A 307 -6.95 15.04 29.60
C LYS A 307 -7.60 16.25 28.92
N SER A 308 -8.51 16.02 27.97
CA SER A 308 -9.26 17.09 27.30
C SER A 308 -8.34 18.12 26.63
N ARG A 309 -7.26 17.66 25.98
CA ARG A 309 -6.34 18.57 25.27
C ARG A 309 -6.97 19.04 23.97
N GLU A 310 -6.73 20.31 23.64
CA GLU A 310 -7.18 20.93 22.38
C GLU A 310 -6.58 20.20 21.17
N GLY A 311 -7.40 19.96 20.15
CA GLY A 311 -6.97 19.25 18.94
C GLY A 311 -6.97 17.73 19.03
N LEU A 312 -7.30 17.14 20.18
CA LEU A 312 -7.63 15.71 20.29
C LEU A 312 -9.14 15.51 20.15
N LEU A 313 -9.53 14.38 19.57
CA LEU A 313 -10.92 14.04 19.31
C LEU A 313 -11.32 12.77 20.07
N LEU A 314 -12.49 12.78 20.71
CA LEU A 314 -13.09 11.60 21.34
C LEU A 314 -13.92 10.79 20.34
N ASN A 315 -14.83 11.47 19.63
CA ASN A 315 -15.69 10.86 18.61
C ASN A 315 -16.03 11.86 17.50
N GLY A 316 -15.19 11.89 16.46
CA GLY A 316 -15.41 12.75 15.28
C GLY A 316 -16.62 12.29 14.46
N ALA A 317 -17.63 13.14 14.34
CA ALA A 317 -18.89 12.81 13.66
C ALA A 317 -19.05 13.50 12.30
N GLY A 318 -18.78 14.80 12.23
CA GLY A 318 -18.84 15.61 11.00
C GLY A 318 -17.51 16.33 10.73
N ILE A 319 -17.22 16.62 9.46
CA ILE A 319 -16.05 17.37 9.01
C ILE A 319 -16.43 18.37 7.91
N ALA A 320 -15.90 19.59 7.99
CA ALA A 320 -16.03 20.59 6.94
C ALA A 320 -14.76 21.44 6.82
N THR A 321 -14.55 22.06 5.65
CA THR A 321 -13.43 22.96 5.39
C THR A 321 -13.90 24.32 4.91
N ASP A 322 -13.19 25.37 5.29
CA ASP A 322 -13.48 26.73 4.84
C ASP A 322 -12.59 27.18 3.66
N SER A 323 -12.86 28.36 3.12
CA SER A 323 -12.12 28.93 1.99
C SER A 323 -10.63 29.21 2.26
N LYS A 324 -10.21 29.25 3.53
CA LYS A 324 -8.80 29.43 3.93
C LYS A 324 -8.13 28.12 4.32
N GLY A 325 -8.79 26.98 4.16
CA GLY A 325 -8.23 25.66 4.49
C GLY A 325 -8.30 25.30 5.97
N TYR A 326 -9.08 26.00 6.79
CA TYR A 326 -9.34 25.58 8.17
C TYR A 326 -10.24 24.34 8.15
N VAL A 327 -9.96 23.39 9.03
CA VAL A 327 -10.74 22.15 9.16
C VAL A 327 -11.55 22.21 10.46
N TYR A 328 -12.84 21.98 10.34
CA TYR A 328 -13.81 21.97 11.43
C TYR A 328 -14.33 20.56 11.61
N ILE A 329 -14.21 20.01 12.82
CA ILE A 329 -14.65 18.64 13.12
C ILE A 329 -15.59 18.67 14.32
N THR A 330 -16.79 18.12 14.19
CA THR A 330 -17.69 17.97 15.33
C THR A 330 -17.28 16.76 16.17
N ASP A 331 -17.11 16.97 17.47
CA ASP A 331 -16.81 15.93 18.45
C ASP A 331 -18.04 15.70 19.32
N VAL A 332 -18.81 14.68 18.99
CA VAL A 332 -20.02 14.29 19.73
C VAL A 332 -19.68 13.85 21.15
N GLY A 333 -18.47 13.32 21.37
CA GLY A 333 -18.03 12.91 22.70
C GLY A 333 -17.78 14.08 23.65
N ARG A 334 -17.44 15.24 23.12
CA ARG A 334 -17.14 16.47 23.86
C ARG A 334 -18.22 17.56 23.72
N ASN A 335 -19.25 17.35 22.91
CA ASN A 335 -20.23 18.38 22.56
C ASN A 335 -19.57 19.67 22.06
N SER A 336 -18.58 19.55 21.19
CA SER A 336 -17.81 20.70 20.69
C SER A 336 -17.44 20.54 19.23
N ILE A 337 -17.01 21.64 18.62
CA ILE A 337 -16.42 21.67 17.29
C ILE A 337 -14.93 21.99 17.46
N GLN A 338 -14.06 21.06 17.11
CA GLN A 338 -12.61 21.29 17.10
C GLN A 338 -12.22 21.98 15.79
N VAL A 339 -11.41 23.03 15.90
CA VAL A 339 -10.94 23.83 14.77
C VAL A 339 -9.44 23.63 14.60
N TYR A 340 -9.04 23.33 13.37
CA TYR A 340 -7.65 23.15 12.99
C TYR A 340 -7.26 24.15 11.91
N GLU A 341 -6.15 24.84 12.11
CA GLU A 341 -5.59 25.75 11.12
C GLU A 341 -4.50 25.10 10.28
N PRO A 342 -4.43 25.40 8.97
CA PRO A 342 -3.38 24.90 8.12
C PRO A 342 -2.04 25.55 8.50
N THR A 343 -0.98 24.74 8.57
CA THR A 343 0.38 25.27 8.75
C THR A 343 0.95 25.74 7.41
N GLU A 344 2.04 26.53 7.47
CA GLU A 344 2.77 26.94 6.26
C GLU A 344 3.23 25.73 5.41
N PHE A 345 3.43 24.57 6.04
CA PHE A 345 3.82 23.36 5.32
C PHE A 345 2.68 22.80 4.46
N VAL A 346 1.46 22.72 4.98
CA VAL A 346 0.31 22.21 4.19
C VAL A 346 -0.08 23.20 3.10
N GLU A 347 -0.04 24.50 3.38
CA GLU A 347 -0.31 25.55 2.37
C GLU A 347 0.68 25.44 1.19
N LEU A 348 1.95 25.17 1.49
CA LEU A 348 2.98 24.96 0.47
C LEU A 348 2.68 23.72 -0.39
N VAL A 349 2.21 22.63 0.22
CA VAL A 349 1.82 21.40 -0.48
C VAL A 349 0.59 21.63 -1.35
N HIS A 350 -0.44 22.33 -0.83
CA HIS A 350 -1.63 22.70 -1.60
C HIS A 350 -1.26 23.56 -2.81
N HIS A 351 -0.44 24.60 -2.62
CA HIS A 351 0.01 25.44 -3.73
C HIS A 351 0.79 24.64 -4.79
N ALA A 352 1.64 23.70 -4.37
CA ALA A 352 2.35 22.83 -5.29
C ALA A 352 1.39 21.92 -6.07
N LEU A 353 0.36 21.38 -5.41
CA LEU A 353 -0.66 20.54 -5.99
C LEU A 353 -1.56 21.31 -6.97
N ASP A 354 -1.95 22.53 -6.66
CA ASP A 354 -2.81 23.33 -7.54
C ASP A 354 -2.09 23.62 -8.86
N LEU A 355 -0.82 24.05 -8.80
CA LEU A 355 0.01 24.22 -9.99
C LEU A 355 0.20 22.90 -10.76
N TYR A 356 0.32 21.78 -10.06
CA TYR A 356 0.46 20.45 -10.67
C TYR A 356 -0.82 20.02 -11.39
N LYS A 357 -1.99 20.19 -10.76
CA LYS A 357 -3.32 19.90 -11.33
C LYS A 357 -3.61 20.77 -12.56
N ASP A 358 -3.20 22.03 -12.54
CA ASP A 358 -3.29 22.95 -13.69
C ASP A 358 -2.35 22.58 -14.85
N GLY A 359 -1.53 21.53 -14.70
CA GLY A 359 -0.55 21.10 -15.70
C GLY A 359 0.68 22.01 -15.78
N LEU A 360 0.86 22.92 -14.81
CA LEU A 360 1.98 23.87 -14.73
C LEU A 360 3.19 23.23 -14.03
N TYR A 361 3.61 22.04 -14.47
CA TYR A 361 4.65 21.22 -13.84
C TYR A 361 5.98 21.95 -13.60
N VAL A 362 6.42 22.79 -14.53
CA VAL A 362 7.68 23.55 -14.37
C VAL A 362 7.56 24.60 -13.27
N LYS A 363 6.37 25.21 -13.11
CA LYS A 363 6.15 26.19 -12.04
C LYS A 363 5.99 25.52 -10.68
N SER A 364 5.38 24.33 -10.63
CA SER A 364 5.23 23.57 -9.38
C SER A 364 6.56 23.05 -8.83
N GLN A 365 7.63 23.03 -9.63
CA GLN A 365 8.96 22.60 -9.17
C GLN A 365 9.47 23.42 -7.98
N ALA A 366 9.28 24.74 -7.99
CA ALA A 366 9.77 25.61 -6.92
C ALA A 366 9.13 25.27 -5.55
N PRO A 367 7.79 25.22 -5.41
CA PRO A 367 7.19 24.79 -4.16
C PRO A 367 7.49 23.32 -3.84
N TRP A 368 7.58 22.41 -4.82
CA TRP A 368 7.97 21.02 -4.53
C TRP A 368 9.37 20.88 -3.95
N ASN A 369 10.35 21.66 -4.41
CA ASN A 369 11.68 21.69 -3.80
C ASN A 369 11.63 22.17 -2.34
N LEU A 370 10.75 23.12 -2.02
CA LEU A 370 10.58 23.59 -0.64
C LEU A 370 9.90 22.52 0.24
N VAL A 371 8.94 21.77 -0.31
CA VAL A 371 8.32 20.62 0.38
C VAL A 371 9.38 19.56 0.66
N GLU A 372 10.20 19.19 -0.34
CA GLU A 372 11.28 18.22 -0.21
C GLU A 372 12.32 18.65 0.85
N GLN A 373 12.67 19.94 0.91
CA GLN A 373 13.57 20.49 1.94
C GLN A 373 13.00 20.37 3.35
N ARG A 374 11.67 20.50 3.52
CA ARG A 374 10.99 20.35 4.81
C ARG A 374 10.73 18.89 5.17
N ASN A 375 10.47 18.05 4.17
CA ASN A 375 10.25 16.62 4.31
C ASN A 375 10.72 15.86 3.07
N SER A 376 11.92 15.28 3.15
CA SER A 376 12.53 14.49 2.07
C SER A 376 11.87 13.11 1.88
N LEU A 377 10.89 12.74 2.69
CA LEU A 377 10.14 11.49 2.57
C LEU A 377 8.75 11.72 1.93
N PHE A 378 8.42 12.96 1.56
CA PHE A 378 7.14 13.29 0.96
C PHE A 378 7.10 12.82 -0.51
N VAL A 379 6.63 11.58 -0.71
CA VAL A 379 6.61 10.86 -2.00
C VAL A 379 6.06 11.70 -3.16
N LEU A 380 5.01 12.47 -2.90
CA LEU A 380 4.36 13.28 -3.92
C LEU A 380 5.23 14.43 -4.43
N ALA A 381 6.11 14.99 -3.57
CA ALA A 381 7.07 16.00 -3.99
C ALA A 381 8.07 15.42 -4.99
N HIS A 382 8.59 14.22 -4.73
CA HIS A 382 9.48 13.53 -5.66
C HIS A 382 8.79 13.21 -6.99
N ARG A 383 7.53 12.75 -6.98
CA ARG A 383 6.77 12.55 -8.23
C ARG A 383 6.60 13.86 -9.00
N GLY A 384 6.19 14.95 -8.31
CA GLY A 384 6.02 16.27 -8.91
C GLY A 384 7.30 16.85 -9.51
N LEU A 385 8.44 16.70 -8.80
CA LEU A 385 9.76 17.08 -9.30
C LEU A 385 10.17 16.22 -10.50
N GLY A 386 9.90 14.92 -10.47
CA GLY A 386 10.11 14.01 -11.58
C GLY A 386 9.43 14.50 -12.86
N ASP A 387 8.13 14.82 -12.77
CA ASP A 387 7.35 15.33 -13.89
C ASP A 387 7.87 16.69 -14.40
N ALA A 388 8.22 17.59 -13.48
CA ALA A 388 8.82 18.88 -13.83
C ALA A 388 10.14 18.70 -14.61
N TYR A 389 11.00 17.76 -14.19
CA TYR A 389 12.25 17.45 -14.87
C TYR A 389 12.03 16.77 -16.22
N ILE A 390 11.03 15.89 -16.36
CA ILE A 390 10.64 15.33 -17.67
C ILE A 390 10.29 16.45 -18.65
N LYS A 391 9.46 17.42 -18.23
CA LYS A 391 9.06 18.56 -19.09
C LYS A 391 10.23 19.46 -19.49
N GLN A 392 11.31 19.46 -18.70
CA GLN A 392 12.56 20.17 -19.00
C GLN A 392 13.59 19.31 -19.75
N GLU A 393 13.24 18.07 -20.13
CA GLU A 393 14.15 17.09 -20.74
C GLU A 393 15.37 16.68 -19.88
N LEU A 394 15.28 16.90 -18.57
CA LEU A 394 16.30 16.54 -17.59
C LEU A 394 16.07 15.10 -17.08
N TYR A 395 16.05 14.14 -18.00
CA TYR A 395 15.60 12.77 -17.73
C TYR A 395 16.38 12.04 -16.63
N ALA A 396 17.69 12.29 -16.51
CA ALA A 396 18.50 11.65 -15.46
C ALA A 396 18.10 12.12 -14.04
N LYS A 397 17.74 13.40 -13.90
CA LYS A 397 17.20 13.93 -12.63
C LYS A 397 15.80 13.39 -12.38
N ALA A 398 14.93 13.41 -13.40
CA ALA A 398 13.59 12.85 -13.30
C ALA A 398 13.61 11.39 -12.84
N MET A 399 14.47 10.58 -13.45
CA MET A 399 14.66 9.17 -13.10
C MET A 399 15.10 8.98 -11.63
N ALA A 400 15.94 9.87 -11.10
CA ALA A 400 16.34 9.81 -9.69
C ALA A 400 15.16 10.14 -8.76
N GLU A 401 14.39 11.19 -9.07
CA GLU A 401 13.21 11.57 -8.28
C GLU A 401 12.13 10.47 -8.29
N TYR A 402 11.79 9.92 -9.46
CA TYR A 402 10.82 8.82 -9.53
C TYR A 402 11.29 7.58 -8.77
N LYS A 403 12.60 7.33 -8.70
CA LYS A 403 13.14 6.24 -7.89
C LYS A 403 12.89 6.48 -6.40
N GLN A 404 13.08 7.71 -5.91
CA GLN A 404 12.75 8.08 -4.52
C GLN A 404 11.25 7.96 -4.24
N ALA A 405 10.41 8.36 -5.20
CA ALA A 405 8.96 8.23 -5.12
C ALA A 405 8.43 6.79 -5.23
N LYS A 406 9.30 5.79 -5.48
CA LYS A 406 8.92 4.42 -5.87
C LYS A 406 7.97 4.37 -7.08
N ASP A 407 8.04 5.36 -7.96
CA ASP A 407 7.20 5.48 -9.15
C ASP A 407 7.84 4.76 -10.34
N VAL A 408 7.48 3.48 -10.51
CA VAL A 408 7.99 2.63 -11.59
C VAL A 408 7.62 3.15 -12.98
N SER A 409 6.42 3.72 -13.13
CA SER A 409 5.94 4.21 -14.42
C SER A 409 6.73 5.43 -14.86
N GLY A 410 6.82 6.44 -13.98
CA GLY A 410 7.62 7.65 -14.21
C GLY A 410 9.09 7.32 -14.46
N TYR A 411 9.67 6.45 -13.63
CA TYR A 411 11.05 5.99 -13.78
C TYR A 411 11.29 5.34 -15.15
N SER A 412 10.40 4.42 -15.56
CA SER A 412 10.52 3.72 -16.84
C SER A 412 10.43 4.69 -18.03
N ASN A 413 9.56 5.69 -17.97
CA ASN A 413 9.44 6.70 -19.02
C ASN A 413 10.71 7.56 -19.13
N ALA A 414 11.24 8.04 -18.00
CA ALA A 414 12.51 8.77 -17.97
C ALA A 414 13.67 7.92 -18.51
N PHE A 415 13.76 6.67 -18.06
CA PHE A 415 14.79 5.73 -18.49
C PHE A 415 14.68 5.39 -19.98
N TRP A 416 13.47 5.24 -20.50
CA TRP A 416 13.25 5.00 -21.93
C TRP A 416 13.84 6.11 -22.79
N GLU A 417 13.65 7.39 -22.41
CA GLU A 417 14.20 8.52 -23.16
C GLU A 417 15.73 8.55 -23.13
N ILE A 418 16.34 8.29 -21.96
CA ILE A 418 17.79 8.17 -21.82
C ILE A 418 18.33 7.06 -22.73
N ARG A 419 17.70 5.88 -22.68
CA ARG A 419 18.06 4.71 -23.49
C ARG A 419 17.88 4.99 -24.99
N ASN A 420 16.79 5.64 -25.38
CA ASN A 420 16.49 5.97 -26.76
C ASN A 420 17.53 6.94 -27.34
N ARG A 421 17.87 8.00 -26.60
CA ARG A 421 18.96 8.93 -26.99
C ARG A 421 20.30 8.20 -27.11
N TRP A 422 20.64 7.32 -26.15
CA TRP A 422 21.86 6.52 -26.23
C TRP A 422 21.89 5.62 -27.46
N LEU A 423 20.80 4.93 -27.76
CA LEU A 423 20.68 4.06 -28.94
C LEU A 423 20.83 4.86 -30.23
N GLN A 424 20.15 5.99 -30.37
CA GLN A 424 20.24 6.83 -31.56
C GLN A 424 21.68 7.26 -31.87
N HIS A 425 22.49 7.55 -30.83
CA HIS A 425 23.89 7.93 -31.00
C HIS A 425 24.85 6.75 -31.18
N ASN A 426 24.59 5.58 -30.57
CA ASN A 426 25.57 4.49 -30.47
C ASN A 426 25.23 3.25 -31.31
N LEU A 427 24.04 3.17 -31.91
CA LEU A 427 23.57 1.97 -32.62
C LEU A 427 24.54 1.52 -33.71
N LEU A 428 25.04 2.44 -34.56
CA LEU A 428 25.99 2.12 -35.62
C LEU A 428 27.29 1.53 -35.03
N THR A 429 27.82 2.16 -33.99
CA THR A 429 29.04 1.70 -33.31
C THR A 429 28.87 0.29 -32.74
N VAL A 430 27.74 0.01 -32.09
CA VAL A 430 27.42 -1.32 -31.55
C VAL A 430 27.36 -2.36 -32.66
N VAL A 431 26.67 -2.05 -33.76
CA VAL A 431 26.57 -2.94 -34.93
C VAL A 431 27.95 -3.22 -35.53
N LEU A 432 28.79 -2.20 -35.68
CA LEU A 432 30.16 -2.35 -36.18
C LEU A 432 31.04 -3.19 -35.26
N ILE A 433 30.90 -3.04 -33.93
CA ILE A 433 31.60 -3.88 -32.94
C ILE A 433 31.18 -5.34 -33.07
N ILE A 434 29.87 -5.61 -33.18
CA ILE A 434 29.35 -6.99 -33.33
C ILE A 434 29.88 -7.62 -34.62
N ILE A 435 29.81 -6.90 -35.75
CA ILE A 435 30.36 -7.36 -37.03
C ILE A 435 31.88 -7.59 -36.90
N GLY A 436 32.60 -6.65 -36.28
CA GLY A 436 34.04 -6.77 -36.03
C GLY A 436 34.39 -8.01 -35.21
N LEU A 437 33.66 -8.29 -34.13
CA LEU A 437 33.84 -9.51 -33.31
C LEU A 437 33.53 -10.78 -34.10
N MET A 438 32.50 -10.79 -34.95
CA MET A 438 32.16 -11.92 -35.81
C MET A 438 33.23 -12.18 -36.88
N VAL A 439 33.75 -11.13 -37.51
CA VAL A 439 34.85 -11.19 -38.47
C VAL A 439 36.12 -11.67 -37.77
N LEU A 440 36.48 -11.07 -36.63
CA LEU A 440 37.65 -11.47 -35.83
C LEU A 440 37.56 -12.94 -35.41
N ARG A 441 36.40 -13.41 -34.93
CA ARG A 441 36.19 -14.83 -34.59
C ARG A 441 36.36 -15.74 -35.81
N SER A 442 35.93 -15.31 -36.99
CA SER A 442 36.07 -16.08 -38.24
C SER A 442 37.52 -16.09 -38.72
N LEU A 443 38.20 -14.95 -38.66
CA LEU A 443 39.62 -14.80 -38.98
C LEU A 443 40.51 -15.62 -38.05
N LEU A 444 40.27 -15.57 -36.73
CA LEU A 444 40.99 -16.39 -35.74
C LEU A 444 40.79 -17.89 -35.97
N ARG A 445 39.57 -18.31 -36.33
CA ARG A 445 39.31 -19.72 -36.69
C ARG A 445 40.03 -20.12 -37.98
N TRP A 446 40.04 -19.26 -38.98
CA TRP A 446 40.76 -19.50 -40.23
C TRP A 446 42.28 -19.54 -40.02
N LEU A 447 42.84 -18.58 -39.28
CA LEU A 447 44.27 -18.56 -38.92
C LEU A 447 44.64 -19.81 -38.12
N HIS A 448 43.85 -20.22 -37.12
CA HIS A 448 44.13 -21.43 -36.36
C HIS A 448 44.18 -22.68 -37.25
N ARG A 449 43.27 -22.80 -38.23
CA ARG A 449 43.29 -23.91 -39.19
C ARG A 449 44.53 -23.91 -40.08
N ARG A 450 45.10 -22.73 -40.38
CA ARG A 450 46.23 -22.59 -41.31
C ARG A 450 47.61 -22.59 -40.63
N THR A 451 47.74 -21.96 -39.47
CA THR A 451 49.02 -21.73 -38.77
C THR A 451 49.11 -22.37 -37.39
N GLY A 452 48.00 -22.89 -36.85
CA GLY A 452 48.00 -23.50 -35.52
C GLY A 452 48.17 -22.52 -34.35
N ILE A 453 48.09 -21.20 -34.57
CA ILE A 453 48.47 -20.17 -33.58
C ILE A 453 47.72 -20.28 -32.23
N LEU A 454 46.46 -20.73 -32.24
CA LEU A 454 45.64 -20.96 -31.04
C LEU A 454 45.87 -22.33 -30.37
N ALA A 455 46.78 -23.17 -30.87
CA ALA A 455 47.07 -24.50 -30.30
C ALA A 455 47.51 -24.49 -28.82
N PRO A 456 48.28 -23.50 -28.32
CA PRO A 456 48.57 -23.39 -26.88
C PRO A 456 47.31 -23.15 -26.05
N ALA A 457 46.45 -22.21 -26.48
CA ALA A 457 45.21 -21.90 -25.79
C ALA A 457 44.23 -23.09 -25.81
N VAL A 458 44.15 -23.83 -26.92
CA VAL A 458 43.35 -25.06 -27.03
C VAL A 458 43.89 -26.16 -26.12
N ARG A 459 45.22 -26.30 -25.99
CA ARG A 459 45.83 -27.25 -25.04
C ARG A 459 45.51 -26.90 -23.59
N VAL A 460 45.64 -25.63 -23.20
CA VAL A 460 45.27 -25.16 -21.85
C VAL A 460 43.79 -25.39 -21.57
N LYS A 461 42.90 -25.06 -22.53
CA LYS A 461 41.47 -25.34 -22.40
C LYS A 461 41.18 -26.83 -22.20
N LYS A 462 41.82 -27.71 -22.99
CA LYS A 462 41.69 -29.17 -22.82
C LYS A 462 42.21 -29.64 -21.45
N ALA A 463 43.34 -29.11 -20.99
CA ALA A 463 43.90 -29.43 -19.68
C ALA A 463 42.94 -29.04 -18.54
N ILE A 464 42.36 -27.84 -18.60
CA ILE A 464 41.35 -27.36 -17.64
C ILE A 464 40.09 -28.23 -17.70
N MET A 465 39.56 -28.50 -18.89
CA MET A 465 38.36 -29.35 -19.07
C MET A 465 38.55 -30.80 -18.60
N ASN A 466 39.80 -31.29 -18.54
CA ASN A 466 40.12 -32.63 -18.07
C ASN A 466 40.14 -32.74 -16.54
N VAL A 467 40.17 -31.62 -15.81
CA VAL A 467 40.04 -31.61 -14.35
C VAL A 467 38.68 -32.21 -13.98
N ARG A 468 38.69 -33.23 -13.13
CA ARG A 468 37.49 -33.98 -12.73
C ARG A 468 36.36 -33.06 -12.27
N LEU A 469 36.64 -32.17 -11.31
CA LEU A 469 35.67 -31.25 -10.74
C LEU A 469 35.06 -30.29 -11.79
N ILE A 470 35.86 -29.81 -12.74
CA ILE A 470 35.39 -28.89 -13.79
C ILE A 470 34.45 -29.63 -14.75
N ARG A 471 34.78 -30.87 -15.11
CA ARG A 471 33.92 -31.71 -15.94
C ARG A 471 32.60 -32.04 -15.23
N GLU A 472 32.63 -32.29 -13.92
CA GLU A 472 31.43 -32.50 -13.10
C GLU A 472 30.57 -31.23 -13.09
N LEU A 473 31.14 -30.05 -12.80
CA LEU A 473 30.40 -28.78 -12.81
C LEU A 473 29.82 -28.42 -14.19
N LEU A 474 30.57 -28.63 -15.26
CA LEU A 474 30.10 -28.38 -16.63
C LEU A 474 29.06 -29.40 -17.10
N TYR A 475 28.81 -30.47 -16.34
CA TYR A 475 27.80 -31.47 -16.66
C TYR A 475 26.38 -30.89 -16.67
N ILE A 476 26.14 -29.76 -15.98
CA ILE A 476 24.85 -29.05 -15.99
C ILE A 476 24.38 -28.72 -17.42
N GLY A 477 25.31 -28.42 -18.33
CA GLY A 477 24.99 -28.09 -19.72
C GLY A 477 24.54 -29.31 -20.54
N ARG A 478 25.00 -30.51 -20.17
CA ARG A 478 24.50 -31.76 -20.76
C ARG A 478 23.14 -32.13 -20.17
N PHE A 479 22.96 -31.93 -18.88
CA PHE A 479 21.72 -32.19 -18.16
C PHE A 479 20.53 -31.43 -18.75
N ILE A 480 20.70 -30.15 -19.13
CA ILE A 480 19.65 -29.37 -19.79
C ILE A 480 19.29 -29.91 -21.18
N LYS A 481 20.29 -30.34 -21.97
CA LYS A 481 20.09 -30.78 -23.36
C LYS A 481 19.56 -32.21 -23.48
N HIS A 482 20.01 -33.08 -22.57
CA HIS A 482 19.69 -34.50 -22.55
C HIS A 482 19.40 -34.90 -21.09
N PRO A 483 18.21 -34.57 -20.56
CA PRO A 483 17.91 -34.74 -19.14
C PRO A 483 17.89 -36.20 -18.67
N LEU A 484 17.32 -37.10 -19.48
CA LEU A 484 17.27 -38.54 -19.17
C LEU A 484 18.67 -39.16 -19.13
N ASP A 485 19.48 -38.94 -20.17
CA ASP A 485 20.90 -39.37 -20.20
C ASP A 485 21.72 -38.73 -19.07
N GLY A 486 21.39 -37.48 -18.74
CA GLY A 486 21.97 -36.71 -17.65
C GLY A 486 21.79 -37.42 -16.31
N LEU A 487 20.55 -37.78 -16.00
CA LEU A 487 20.12 -38.49 -14.79
C LEU A 487 20.65 -39.92 -14.75
N TYR A 488 20.63 -40.64 -15.87
CA TYR A 488 21.23 -41.97 -15.97
C TYR A 488 22.73 -41.93 -15.66
N GLY A 489 23.46 -40.97 -16.22
CA GLY A 489 24.90 -40.79 -15.95
C GLY A 489 25.22 -40.33 -14.52
N LEU A 490 24.27 -39.68 -13.84
CA LEU A 490 24.38 -39.36 -12.41
C LEU A 490 24.18 -40.63 -11.55
N ARG A 491 23.21 -41.46 -11.93
CA ARG A 491 22.84 -42.67 -11.18
C ARG A 491 23.87 -43.79 -11.33
N GLU A 492 24.23 -44.14 -12.56
CA GLU A 492 25.02 -45.34 -12.89
C GLU A 492 26.49 -45.05 -13.17
N GLU A 493 26.81 -43.92 -13.81
CA GLU A 493 28.18 -43.64 -14.27
C GLU A 493 29.01 -42.76 -13.31
N GLY A 494 28.43 -42.27 -12.21
CA GLY A 494 29.12 -41.43 -11.23
C GLY A 494 29.70 -40.15 -11.84
N ARG A 495 29.03 -39.56 -12.84
CA ARG A 495 29.49 -38.35 -13.56
C ARG A 495 29.38 -37.06 -12.74
N THR A 496 28.82 -37.14 -11.55
CA THR A 496 28.70 -36.03 -10.60
C THR A 496 29.22 -36.47 -9.23
N SER A 497 29.57 -35.50 -8.39
CA SER A 497 30.00 -35.74 -7.01
C SER A 497 29.25 -34.85 -6.02
N ALA A 498 29.21 -35.26 -4.75
CA ALA A 498 28.65 -34.44 -3.67
C ALA A 498 29.35 -33.07 -3.56
N ILE A 499 30.66 -33.02 -3.83
CA ILE A 499 31.43 -31.76 -3.85
C ILE A 499 30.98 -30.86 -5.00
N SER A 500 30.79 -31.42 -6.20
CA SER A 500 30.28 -30.64 -7.34
C SER A 500 28.88 -30.08 -7.04
N ALA A 501 28.00 -30.86 -6.40
CA ALA A 501 26.69 -30.40 -6.00
C ALA A 501 26.75 -29.31 -4.92
N ALA A 502 27.59 -29.46 -3.90
CA ALA A 502 27.79 -28.44 -2.87
C ALA A 502 28.26 -27.09 -3.46
N LEU A 503 29.17 -27.12 -4.45
CA LEU A 503 29.59 -25.92 -5.16
C LEU A 503 28.46 -25.30 -5.99
N LEU A 504 27.58 -26.10 -6.59
CA LEU A 504 26.41 -25.58 -7.31
C LEU A 504 25.35 -25.02 -6.35
N TYR A 505 25.16 -25.57 -5.15
CA TYR A 505 24.32 -24.96 -4.12
C TYR A 505 24.92 -23.64 -3.63
N ALA A 506 26.24 -23.57 -3.46
CA ALA A 506 26.92 -22.31 -3.14
C ALA A 506 26.75 -21.28 -4.26
N LEU A 507 26.84 -21.70 -5.53
CA LEU A 507 26.54 -20.86 -6.68
C LEU A 507 25.08 -20.39 -6.67
N LEU A 508 24.12 -21.27 -6.37
CA LEU A 508 22.71 -20.91 -6.25
C LEU A 508 22.49 -19.81 -5.19
N ILE A 509 23.17 -19.91 -4.05
CA ILE A 509 23.12 -18.88 -3.00
C ILE A 509 23.70 -17.56 -3.54
N VAL A 510 24.85 -17.60 -4.20
CA VAL A 510 25.46 -16.40 -4.79
C VAL A 510 24.55 -15.77 -5.85
N GLU A 511 23.91 -16.58 -6.69
CA GLU A 511 22.97 -16.10 -7.72
C GLU A 511 21.67 -15.56 -7.13
N TYR A 512 21.19 -16.15 -6.04
CA TYR A 512 20.04 -15.62 -5.32
C TYR A 512 20.34 -14.23 -4.73
N LEU A 513 21.51 -14.07 -4.09
CA LEU A 513 21.96 -12.77 -3.61
C LEU A 513 22.19 -11.80 -4.77
N PHE A 514 22.79 -12.25 -5.87
CA PHE A 514 22.96 -11.44 -7.07
C PHE A 514 21.61 -10.96 -7.61
N THR A 515 20.60 -11.81 -7.64
CA THR A 515 19.23 -11.45 -8.04
C THR A 515 18.69 -10.34 -7.15
N LEU A 516 18.82 -10.51 -5.84
CA LEU A 516 18.27 -9.59 -4.85
C LEU A 516 18.90 -8.19 -4.91
N TYR A 517 20.19 -8.09 -5.24
CA TYR A 517 20.90 -6.80 -5.28
C TYR A 517 21.06 -6.21 -6.69
N CYS A 518 20.93 -7.00 -7.74
CA CYS A 518 21.21 -6.57 -9.12
C CYS A 518 19.99 -6.61 -10.05
N THR A 519 18.81 -6.97 -9.57
CA THR A 519 17.58 -6.81 -10.37
C THR A 519 17.26 -5.32 -10.53
N GLY A 520 16.86 -4.92 -11.74
CA GLY A 520 16.54 -3.54 -12.07
C GLY A 520 15.32 -3.04 -11.29
N PHE A 521 15.35 -1.76 -10.91
CA PHE A 521 14.33 -1.10 -10.09
C PHE A 521 12.88 -1.27 -10.60
N ILE A 522 12.70 -1.37 -11.92
CA ILE A 522 11.38 -1.58 -12.54
C ILE A 522 10.75 -2.92 -12.12
N PHE A 523 11.58 -3.93 -11.85
CA PHE A 523 11.16 -5.30 -11.55
C PHE A 523 11.28 -5.66 -10.07
N ASP A 524 12.14 -4.97 -9.33
CA ASP A 524 12.28 -5.12 -7.89
C ASP A 524 12.53 -3.74 -7.23
N GLN A 525 11.65 -3.38 -6.30
CA GLN A 525 11.68 -2.10 -5.57
C GLN A 525 12.25 -2.26 -4.15
N ALA A 526 12.76 -3.43 -3.79
CA ALA A 526 13.30 -3.69 -2.47
C ALA A 526 14.50 -2.77 -2.17
N ASP A 527 14.43 -2.07 -1.04
CA ASP A 527 15.55 -1.27 -0.57
C ASP A 527 16.62 -2.19 0.00
N ALA A 528 17.80 -2.18 -0.63
CA ALA A 528 18.94 -3.03 -0.25
C ALA A 528 19.34 -2.94 1.24
N SER A 529 19.05 -1.82 1.90
CA SER A 529 19.31 -1.60 3.34
C SER A 529 18.34 -2.34 4.27
N THR A 530 17.14 -2.70 3.78
CA THR A 530 16.09 -3.37 4.57
C THR A 530 16.20 -4.89 4.51
N ILE A 531 17.12 -5.40 3.70
CA ILE A 531 17.27 -6.82 3.41
C ILE A 531 17.91 -7.53 4.58
N ASN A 532 17.15 -8.44 5.19
CA ASN A 532 17.66 -9.30 6.23
C ASN A 532 18.25 -10.58 5.62
N LEU A 533 19.58 -10.61 5.49
CA LEU A 533 20.31 -11.72 4.89
C LEU A 533 19.99 -13.08 5.54
N THR A 534 19.79 -13.15 6.86
CA THR A 534 19.51 -14.43 7.53
C THR A 534 18.14 -14.97 7.15
N LYS A 535 17.13 -14.09 7.09
CA LYS A 535 15.77 -14.40 6.64
C LYS A 535 15.78 -14.89 5.19
N GLU A 536 16.47 -14.17 4.32
CA GLU A 536 16.57 -14.46 2.89
C GLU A 536 17.26 -15.82 2.62
N LEU A 537 18.39 -16.07 3.28
CA LEU A 537 19.06 -17.37 3.17
C LEU A 537 18.22 -18.51 3.75
N ALA A 538 17.48 -18.27 4.84
CA ALA A 538 16.57 -19.28 5.40
C ALA A 538 15.42 -19.61 4.43
N MET A 539 14.85 -18.60 3.76
CA MET A 539 13.79 -18.79 2.76
C MET A 539 14.26 -19.60 1.55
N LEU A 540 15.54 -19.50 1.16
CA LEU A 540 16.11 -20.31 0.08
C LEU A 540 16.48 -21.72 0.55
N ILE A 541 17.22 -21.84 1.65
CA ILE A 541 17.86 -23.09 2.08
C ILE A 541 16.84 -24.03 2.73
N ALA A 542 15.92 -23.53 3.56
CA ALA A 542 15.01 -24.40 4.32
C ALA A 542 14.07 -25.23 3.42
N PRO A 543 13.41 -24.66 2.38
CA PRO A 543 12.59 -25.46 1.48
C PRO A 543 13.39 -26.49 0.67
N LEU A 544 14.61 -26.15 0.25
CA LEU A 544 15.50 -27.09 -0.47
C LEU A 544 15.96 -28.24 0.44
N ALA A 545 16.32 -27.94 1.69
CA ALA A 545 16.71 -28.96 2.66
C ALA A 545 15.53 -29.88 3.00
N LEU A 546 14.35 -29.30 3.24
CA LEU A 546 13.12 -30.05 3.46
C LEU A 546 12.78 -30.91 2.26
N TRP A 547 12.89 -30.38 1.03
CA TRP A 547 12.69 -31.15 -0.18
C TRP A 547 13.60 -32.37 -0.25
N ILE A 548 14.91 -32.20 -0.09
CA ILE A 548 15.89 -33.30 -0.20
C ILE A 548 15.64 -34.37 0.86
N VAL A 549 15.38 -33.96 2.11
CA VAL A 549 15.13 -34.87 3.23
C VAL A 549 13.79 -35.58 3.06
N SER A 550 12.71 -34.85 2.82
CA SER A 550 11.37 -35.42 2.66
C SER A 550 11.29 -36.32 1.43
N ASN A 551 11.86 -35.92 0.29
CA ASN A 551 11.83 -36.73 -0.92
C ASN A 551 12.57 -38.06 -0.71
N TYR A 552 13.75 -38.02 -0.08
CA TYR A 552 14.47 -39.23 0.28
C TYR A 552 13.67 -40.10 1.26
N LEU A 553 13.18 -39.55 2.37
CA LEU A 553 12.44 -40.31 3.38
C LEU A 553 11.18 -40.96 2.79
N VAL A 554 10.40 -40.23 1.99
CA VAL A 554 9.21 -40.76 1.35
C VAL A 554 9.58 -41.86 0.36
N SER A 555 10.65 -41.68 -0.43
CA SER A 555 11.12 -42.71 -1.35
C SER A 555 11.49 -44.01 -0.66
N THR A 556 12.08 -43.95 0.54
CA THR A 556 12.42 -45.17 1.31
C THR A 556 11.19 -45.94 1.80
N ILE A 557 10.04 -45.27 1.92
CA ILE A 557 8.76 -45.89 2.31
C ILE A 557 8.01 -46.41 1.07
N THR A 558 8.20 -45.78 -0.09
CA THR A 558 7.52 -46.14 -1.34
C THR A 558 8.40 -46.97 -2.28
N ASP A 559 9.28 -47.80 -1.74
CA ASP A 559 10.17 -48.72 -2.46
C ASP A 559 11.02 -48.06 -3.58
N GLY A 560 11.47 -46.83 -3.37
CA GLY A 560 12.35 -46.13 -4.31
C GLY A 560 13.80 -46.57 -4.20
N GLU A 561 14.48 -46.73 -5.34
CA GLU A 561 15.86 -47.24 -5.39
C GLU A 561 16.95 -46.18 -5.14
N GLY A 562 16.57 -44.90 -5.19
CA GLY A 562 17.48 -43.77 -5.13
C GLY A 562 18.17 -43.57 -3.77
N LYS A 563 19.48 -43.30 -3.78
CA LYS A 563 20.26 -42.97 -2.58
C LYS A 563 20.13 -41.49 -2.23
N PHE A 564 20.28 -41.14 -0.95
CA PHE A 564 20.28 -39.74 -0.49
C PHE A 564 21.26 -38.85 -1.26
N SER A 565 22.48 -39.36 -1.53
CA SER A 565 23.49 -38.61 -2.29
C SER A 565 23.07 -38.35 -3.74
N GLN A 566 22.25 -39.21 -4.35
CA GLN A 566 21.71 -39.04 -5.69
C GLN A 566 20.56 -38.03 -5.71
N VAL A 567 19.69 -38.02 -4.69
CA VAL A 567 18.64 -37.00 -4.52
C VAL A 567 19.25 -35.61 -4.30
N TYR A 568 20.26 -35.52 -3.43
CA TYR A 568 21.00 -34.28 -3.16
C TYR A 568 21.66 -33.70 -4.43
N GLN A 569 22.35 -34.54 -5.20
CA GLN A 569 22.98 -34.14 -6.45
C GLN A 569 21.92 -33.84 -7.52
N GLY A 570 20.99 -34.75 -7.77
CA GLY A 570 19.96 -34.60 -8.80
C GLY A 570 19.13 -33.33 -8.64
N THR A 571 18.81 -32.95 -7.40
CA THR A 571 18.05 -31.73 -7.10
C THR A 571 18.76 -30.49 -7.65
N ILE A 572 20.03 -30.24 -7.32
CA ILE A 572 20.71 -29.01 -7.80
C ILE A 572 20.96 -29.02 -9.31
N TYR A 573 21.21 -30.20 -9.91
CA TYR A 573 21.32 -30.31 -11.37
C TYR A 573 19.97 -30.09 -12.07
N ALA A 574 18.84 -30.36 -11.42
CA ALA A 574 17.52 -29.99 -11.93
C ALA A 574 17.30 -28.46 -11.96
N PHE A 575 18.01 -27.70 -11.11
CA PHE A 575 18.05 -26.23 -11.15
C PHE A 575 19.05 -25.67 -12.18
N ALA A 576 19.66 -26.50 -13.02
CA ALA A 576 20.58 -26.05 -14.08
C ALA A 576 20.01 -24.92 -14.99
N PRO A 577 18.72 -24.90 -15.37
CA PRO A 577 18.16 -23.80 -16.16
C PRO A 577 18.25 -22.46 -15.42
N TYR A 578 17.96 -22.47 -14.12
CA TYR A 578 18.08 -21.29 -13.27
C TYR A 578 19.54 -20.83 -13.21
N LEU A 579 20.46 -21.73 -12.89
CA LEU A 579 21.90 -21.45 -12.76
C LEU A 579 22.56 -20.87 -14.02
N ILE A 580 22.01 -21.14 -15.21
CA ILE A 580 22.58 -20.66 -16.47
C ILE A 580 21.87 -19.41 -16.98
N PHE A 581 20.53 -19.41 -16.99
CA PHE A 581 19.76 -18.38 -17.69
C PHE A 581 19.33 -17.25 -16.76
N HIS A 582 19.12 -17.51 -15.48
CA HIS A 582 18.62 -16.49 -14.56
C HIS A 582 19.57 -15.30 -14.39
N PRO A 583 20.90 -15.47 -14.25
CA PRO A 583 21.83 -14.33 -14.20
C PRO A 583 21.75 -13.42 -15.43
N ILE A 584 21.46 -13.98 -16.61
CA ILE A 584 21.30 -13.22 -17.85
C ILE A 584 20.02 -12.38 -17.80
N VAL A 585 18.92 -12.95 -17.29
CA VAL A 585 17.65 -12.24 -17.11
C VAL A 585 17.78 -11.11 -16.09
N VAL A 586 18.50 -11.33 -14.98
CA VAL A 586 18.78 -10.29 -13.98
C VAL A 586 19.59 -9.15 -14.60
N ILE A 587 20.65 -9.44 -15.36
CA ILE A 587 21.42 -8.40 -16.05
C ILE A 587 20.52 -7.65 -17.05
N ALA A 588 19.71 -8.37 -17.83
CA ALA A 588 18.80 -7.77 -18.80
C ALA A 588 17.75 -6.85 -18.13
N SER A 589 17.30 -7.18 -16.92
CA SER A 589 16.31 -6.37 -16.19
C SER A 589 16.74 -4.91 -15.95
N ASN A 590 18.05 -4.61 -15.98
CA ASN A 590 18.59 -3.25 -15.87
C ASN A 590 18.54 -2.43 -17.17
N VAL A 591 18.17 -3.06 -18.28
CA VAL A 591 18.09 -2.44 -19.62
C VAL A 591 16.66 -2.42 -20.15
N LEU A 592 15.82 -3.32 -19.64
CA LEU A 592 14.41 -3.42 -19.99
C LEU A 592 13.59 -2.28 -19.39
N THR A 593 12.60 -1.81 -20.14
CA THR A 593 11.60 -0.84 -19.67
C THR A 593 10.30 -1.56 -19.29
N LEU A 594 9.34 -0.85 -18.70
CA LEU A 594 8.04 -1.41 -18.34
C LEU A 594 7.28 -1.99 -19.56
N ASN A 595 7.44 -1.37 -20.74
CA ASN A 595 6.90 -1.90 -22.00
C ASN A 595 7.51 -3.27 -22.38
N ASP A 596 8.71 -3.56 -21.90
CA ASP A 596 9.42 -4.80 -22.15
C ASP A 596 9.22 -5.82 -21.01
N ALA A 597 8.40 -5.51 -20.00
CA ALA A 597 8.28 -6.32 -18.79
C ALA A 597 7.83 -7.77 -19.04
N PHE A 598 7.08 -7.98 -20.12
CA PHE A 598 6.71 -9.32 -20.59
C PHE A 598 7.94 -10.21 -20.84
N LEU A 599 9.05 -9.68 -21.37
CA LEU A 599 10.25 -10.47 -21.66
C LEU A 599 10.88 -11.01 -20.37
N PHE A 600 10.92 -10.20 -19.31
CA PHE A 600 11.43 -10.59 -18.01
C PHE A 600 10.54 -11.67 -17.38
N SER A 601 9.23 -11.43 -17.30
CA SER A 601 8.29 -12.37 -16.68
C SER A 601 8.17 -13.67 -17.44
N PHE A 602 8.11 -13.63 -18.77
CA PHE A 602 8.07 -14.80 -19.63
C PHE A 602 9.35 -15.65 -19.53
N SER A 603 10.52 -15.01 -19.49
CA SER A 603 11.80 -15.72 -19.31
C SER A 603 11.86 -16.44 -17.96
N ASN A 604 11.47 -15.77 -16.88
CA ASN A 604 11.41 -16.38 -15.55
C ASN A 604 10.38 -17.51 -15.47
N ALA A 605 9.24 -17.37 -16.15
CA ALA A 605 8.24 -18.43 -16.24
C ALA A 605 8.79 -19.68 -16.95
N ILE A 606 9.50 -19.51 -18.08
CA ILE A 606 10.14 -20.62 -18.80
C ILE A 606 11.21 -21.29 -17.93
N ILE A 607 12.08 -20.50 -17.29
CA ILE A 607 13.15 -21.02 -16.42
C ILE A 607 12.54 -21.88 -15.30
N THR A 608 11.53 -21.35 -14.60
CA THR A 608 10.86 -22.06 -13.50
C THR A 608 10.13 -23.31 -13.99
N ALA A 609 9.39 -23.23 -15.10
CA ALA A 609 8.71 -24.38 -15.68
C ALA A 609 9.71 -25.48 -16.07
N TRP A 610 10.86 -25.11 -16.63
CA TRP A 610 11.88 -26.06 -17.02
C TRP A 610 12.57 -26.71 -15.80
N CYS A 611 12.87 -25.94 -14.75
CA CYS A 611 13.33 -26.50 -13.48
C CYS A 611 12.32 -27.51 -12.90
N ALA A 612 11.02 -27.20 -12.94
CA ALA A 612 9.97 -28.10 -12.45
C ALA A 612 9.91 -29.42 -13.25
N VAL A 613 10.03 -29.34 -14.58
CA VAL A 613 10.11 -30.53 -15.45
C VAL A 613 11.33 -31.36 -15.11
N LEU A 614 12.51 -30.73 -14.96
CA LEU A 614 13.74 -31.44 -14.61
C LEU A 614 13.69 -32.05 -13.21
N LEU A 615 13.04 -31.39 -12.25
CA LEU A 615 12.87 -31.89 -10.90
C LEU A 615 11.93 -33.10 -10.88
N PHE A 616 10.85 -33.07 -11.67
CA PHE A 616 9.97 -34.21 -11.88
C PHE A 616 10.72 -35.40 -12.49
N LEU A 617 11.48 -35.16 -13.57
CA LEU A 617 12.28 -36.20 -14.22
C LEU A 617 13.35 -36.76 -13.26
N MET A 618 13.94 -35.90 -12.43
CA MET A 618 14.90 -36.31 -11.41
C MET A 618 14.29 -37.32 -10.45
N VAL A 619 13.12 -37.02 -9.86
CA VAL A 619 12.45 -37.97 -8.94
C VAL A 619 12.07 -39.26 -9.66
N LYS A 620 11.62 -39.17 -10.92
CA LYS A 620 11.28 -40.34 -11.73
C LYS A 620 12.49 -41.27 -11.94
N GLU A 621 13.59 -40.75 -12.48
CA GLU A 621 14.74 -41.56 -12.88
C GLU A 621 15.64 -42.00 -11.70
N VAL A 622 15.78 -41.14 -10.68
CA VAL A 622 16.61 -41.44 -9.50
C VAL A 622 16.01 -42.58 -8.67
N HIS A 623 14.67 -42.62 -8.54
CA HIS A 623 13.98 -43.65 -7.76
C HIS A 623 13.42 -44.81 -8.59
N ASP A 624 13.58 -44.78 -9.92
CA ASP A 624 13.02 -45.75 -10.88
C ASP A 624 11.48 -45.86 -10.85
N TYR A 625 10.79 -44.73 -10.76
CA TYR A 625 9.33 -44.70 -10.70
C TYR A 625 8.67 -44.61 -12.08
N THR A 626 7.46 -45.17 -12.18
CA THR A 626 6.54 -44.82 -13.27
C THR A 626 5.97 -43.41 -13.08
N VAL A 627 5.46 -42.78 -14.14
CA VAL A 627 4.87 -41.43 -14.07
C VAL A 627 3.81 -41.29 -12.96
N ARG A 628 2.97 -42.32 -12.79
CA ARG A 628 1.92 -42.33 -11.75
C ARG A 628 2.50 -42.39 -10.35
N GLU A 629 3.54 -43.20 -10.16
CA GLU A 629 4.23 -43.33 -8.88
C GLU A 629 5.02 -42.06 -8.54
N THR A 630 5.67 -41.44 -9.53
CA THR A 630 6.34 -40.14 -9.36
C THR A 630 5.35 -39.08 -8.88
N LEU A 631 4.19 -38.95 -9.53
CA LEU A 631 3.16 -37.99 -9.09
C LEU A 631 2.72 -38.27 -7.65
N ARG A 632 2.41 -39.54 -7.31
CA ARG A 632 2.04 -39.93 -5.95
C ARG A 632 3.15 -39.59 -4.93
N ASN A 633 4.40 -39.92 -5.24
CA ASN A 633 5.55 -39.67 -4.37
C ASN A 633 5.77 -38.15 -4.18
N LEU A 634 5.61 -37.34 -5.23
CA LEU A 634 5.67 -35.88 -5.14
C LEU A 634 4.60 -35.31 -4.21
N PHE A 635 3.35 -35.76 -4.34
CA PHE A 635 2.27 -35.33 -3.44
C PHE A 635 2.57 -35.68 -1.98
N ILE A 636 3.03 -36.91 -1.72
CA ILE A 636 3.39 -37.34 -0.36
C ILE A 636 4.60 -36.54 0.14
N THR A 637 5.61 -36.30 -0.70
CA THR A 637 6.79 -35.48 -0.36
C THR A 637 6.38 -34.07 0.06
N LEU A 638 5.53 -33.40 -0.72
CA LEU A 638 5.05 -32.06 -0.39
C LEU A 638 4.21 -32.06 0.91
N PHE A 639 3.38 -33.09 1.11
CA PHE A 639 2.65 -33.26 2.36
C PHE A 639 3.59 -33.48 3.56
N THR A 640 4.63 -34.30 3.40
CA THR A 640 5.66 -34.51 4.43
C THR A 640 6.40 -33.21 4.72
N MET A 641 6.79 -32.42 3.72
CA MET A 641 7.42 -31.11 3.92
C MET A 641 6.52 -30.18 4.76
N LEU A 642 5.23 -30.13 4.44
CA LEU A 642 4.26 -29.33 5.19
C LEU A 642 4.19 -29.79 6.67
N ILE A 643 4.03 -31.08 6.91
CA ILE A 643 3.94 -31.63 8.28
C ILE A 643 5.25 -31.40 9.04
N THR A 644 6.41 -31.64 8.41
CA THR A 644 7.72 -31.38 9.03
C THR A 644 7.89 -29.90 9.35
N SER A 645 7.48 -28.99 8.45
CA SER A 645 7.55 -27.55 8.71
C SER A 645 6.66 -27.11 9.88
N LEU A 646 5.46 -27.68 9.99
CA LEU A 646 4.55 -27.43 11.12
C LEU A 646 5.16 -27.93 12.44
N VAL A 647 5.75 -29.13 12.45
CA VAL A 647 6.42 -29.68 13.62
C VAL A 647 7.61 -28.81 14.02
N LEU A 648 8.46 -28.41 13.08
CA LEU A 648 9.59 -27.52 13.35
C LEU A 648 9.14 -26.15 13.89
N PHE A 649 8.04 -25.61 13.36
CA PHE A 649 7.45 -24.38 13.87
C PHE A 649 6.97 -24.52 15.32
N ILE A 650 6.25 -25.61 15.63
CA ILE A 650 5.80 -25.89 17.01
C ILE A 650 7.00 -26.01 17.96
N VAL A 651 8.04 -26.74 17.55
CA VAL A 651 9.27 -26.89 18.34
C VAL A 651 9.96 -25.54 18.53
N TYR A 652 10.04 -24.71 17.49
CA TYR A 652 10.61 -23.37 17.58
C TYR A 652 9.85 -22.49 18.58
N VAL A 653 8.51 -22.48 18.53
CA VAL A 653 7.67 -21.72 19.48
C VAL A 653 7.91 -22.19 20.92
N ILE A 654 7.98 -23.51 21.15
CA ILE A 654 8.23 -24.05 22.49
C ILE A 654 9.64 -23.68 22.98
N LEU A 655 10.67 -23.79 22.14
CA LEU A 655 12.04 -23.42 22.51
C LEU A 655 12.16 -21.91 22.79
N HIS A 656 11.45 -21.07 22.04
CA HIS A 656 11.41 -19.63 22.28
C HIS A 656 10.79 -19.31 23.64
N GLN A 657 9.68 -19.96 24.00
CA GLN A 657 9.06 -19.79 25.33
C GLN A 657 10.00 -20.21 26.47
N VAL A 658 10.76 -21.30 26.28
CA VAL A 658 11.77 -21.74 27.26
C VAL A 658 12.92 -20.73 27.36
N TYR A 659 13.35 -20.15 26.23
CA TYR A 659 14.37 -19.10 26.22
C TYR A 659 13.87 -17.85 26.96
N ASP A 660 12.67 -17.36 26.67
CA ASP A 660 12.09 -16.17 27.32
C ASP A 660 11.95 -16.39 28.82
N PHE A 661 11.54 -17.59 29.23
CA PHE A 661 11.51 -17.97 30.64
C PHE A 661 12.91 -17.92 31.27
N ALA A 662 13.92 -18.52 30.62
CA ALA A 662 15.29 -18.52 31.13
C ALA A 662 15.88 -17.10 31.20
N ASP A 663 15.65 -16.27 30.18
CA ASP A 663 16.10 -14.88 30.14
C ASP A 663 15.42 -14.06 31.24
N SER A 664 14.12 -14.23 31.46
CA SER A 664 13.40 -13.57 32.56
C SER A 664 13.98 -13.91 33.93
N VAL A 665 14.36 -15.18 34.16
CA VAL A 665 15.02 -15.62 35.39
C VAL A 665 16.40 -14.99 35.54
N ILE A 666 17.19 -14.93 34.45
CA ILE A 666 18.52 -14.32 34.46
C ILE A 666 18.42 -12.81 34.74
N GLN A 667 17.50 -12.11 34.10
CA GLN A 667 17.27 -10.68 34.32
C GLN A 667 16.84 -10.40 35.77
N GLU A 668 15.97 -11.24 36.34
CA GLU A 668 15.59 -11.12 37.75
C GLU A 668 16.78 -11.37 38.70
N MET A 669 17.65 -12.35 38.40
CA MET A 669 18.87 -12.59 39.16
C MET A 669 19.85 -11.41 39.09
N ILE A 670 20.05 -10.82 37.92
CA ILE A 670 20.90 -9.63 37.73
C ILE A 670 20.33 -8.46 38.54
N THR A 671 19.04 -8.20 38.42
CA THR A 671 18.34 -7.12 39.15
C THR A 671 18.48 -7.27 40.68
N ARG A 672 18.44 -8.51 41.18
CA ARG A 672 18.64 -8.81 42.62
C ARG A 672 20.09 -8.75 43.08
N ALA A 673 21.06 -8.87 42.17
CA ALA A 673 22.49 -8.74 42.49
C ALA A 673 22.98 -7.29 42.49
N GLU A 674 22.25 -6.39 41.82
CA GLU A 674 22.50 -4.94 41.81
C GLU A 674 21.84 -4.19 42.99
N GLN A 675 20.90 -4.86 43.70
CA GLN A 675 20.33 -4.42 44.98
C GLN A 675 21.17 -4.92 46.15
#